data_AF-A0A1C1C685-F1
#
_entry.id   AF-A0A1C1C685-F1
#
_cell.length_a   1.000
_cell.length_b   1.000
_cell.length_c   1.000
_cell.angle_alpha   90.00
_cell.angle_beta   90.00
_cell.angle_gamma   90.00
#
_symmetry.space_group_name_H-M   'P 1'
#
loop_
_entity.id
_entity.type
_entity.pdbx_description
1 polymer ?
#
loop_
_entity_poly.entity_id
_entity_poly.type
_entity_poly.pdbx_seq_one_letter_code
_entity_poly.pdbx_strand_id
1 'polypeptide(L)'
;MHLAAFKKTETSGKLQSAPWHHRDKTAASLKQLLNNYGRLLLILENLGLIEFQEQTLQDANRALDQKTAAVNRLTDKSELDGEITRLIASNAAKVAALNGEHASEIEKITESLRAKSTELGLLNVEYESNMAQLRSDHQAHVKTLEQERTQRDTTIKDLKTSHKIEVEKLTRSHTTRVEQLESEIARVYSEHASLVVSKDRQILDLRQLLDTKQRELEAQSRDYSQAKARLAETTDWLTQAQGVVAELRETVDEMRESILLKEAQIGILDGELADSQDQLDTRRQESDARELALRESLVHEQQLVADKEFHIYRSRIDFLDREVQSLKAEQQAKVDEARFEVAKEDTIVLDELVASHQAEVDQYETEKSELVAETERLKVEKRELQSNFAERLDAEKREIQSHFNKQSSVLLAQRQKEIDEAVRVALRAQANRITKLELQVDDRDTTIAILEGGRQQQDAARGTIGLAIRAVAGAAQPDADVTKDTAEGIEQSVGDKHARSVSDFYFDPSIFDEPAGTTAQHVADGDEDRDDHLPGEGHLNEAHTALGRAGDLSRPTAPSVPSLSDASQAAALPSVPGMSPAQAVPTGPGTSPAPALMNTRSKRKSADPQAREGQKRSRKRVPDAEAHANGQALLSKFCIAWNPTEEERRMIDTSFSTFFSLGKDPAAVEAKIDQYCMGTFTRRPVYPPTCFHAAILGHNSGSGGSNHAQVNCKECNKLGTVCLWAKFHPDVHTGYGNRDDNGVVPSGEDRRYKPDAEPRTINVAGQEIRWILKRRKETPAASDETARDLGGKVV
;
A
#
# COMPACT_ATOMS: atom_id res chain seq x y z
N MET A 1 -10.98 -67.18 -23.81
CA MET A 1 -10.10 -66.44 -24.76
C MET A 1 -10.00 -64.95 -24.47
N HIS A 2 -11.10 -64.18 -24.45
CA HIS A 2 -11.04 -62.71 -24.23
C HIS A 2 -10.41 -62.31 -22.88
N LEU A 3 -10.70 -63.02 -21.80
CA LEU A 3 -10.09 -62.75 -20.48
C LEU A 3 -8.55 -62.92 -20.48
N ALA A 4 -8.05 -63.90 -21.24
CA ALA A 4 -6.62 -64.12 -21.41
C ALA A 4 -5.97 -63.03 -22.27
N ALA A 5 -6.67 -62.52 -23.30
CA ALA A 5 -6.22 -61.37 -24.07
C ALA A 5 -6.13 -60.11 -23.18
N PHE A 6 -7.12 -59.88 -22.32
CA PHE A 6 -7.14 -58.75 -21.38
C PHE A 6 -5.99 -58.82 -20.37
N LYS A 7 -5.80 -59.98 -19.71
CA LYS A 7 -4.65 -60.19 -18.82
C LYS A 7 -3.32 -60.00 -19.53
N LYS A 8 -3.19 -60.47 -20.78
CA LYS A 8 -1.96 -60.30 -21.56
C LYS A 8 -1.68 -58.83 -21.87
N THR A 9 -2.70 -58.03 -22.17
CA THR A 9 -2.54 -56.57 -22.35
C THR A 9 -2.19 -55.86 -21.06
N GLU A 10 -2.78 -56.25 -19.93
CA GLU A 10 -2.50 -55.66 -18.62
C GLU A 10 -1.06 -55.97 -18.17
N THR A 11 -0.60 -57.21 -18.35
CA THR A 11 0.80 -57.59 -18.06
C THR A 11 1.82 -56.96 -19.01
N SER A 12 1.41 -56.50 -20.20
CA SER A 12 2.33 -55.89 -21.17
C SER A 12 2.67 -54.42 -20.88
N GLY A 13 2.12 -53.83 -19.82
CA GLY A 13 2.41 -52.43 -19.42
C GLY A 13 1.89 -51.35 -20.37
N LYS A 14 1.44 -51.71 -21.58
CA LYS A 14 0.94 -50.76 -22.60
C LYS A 14 -0.35 -50.03 -22.23
N LEU A 15 -1.02 -50.42 -21.15
CA LEU A 15 -2.25 -49.77 -20.66
C LEU A 15 -1.99 -48.57 -19.72
N GLN A 16 -0.75 -48.33 -19.28
CA GLN A 16 -0.46 -47.17 -18.41
C GLN A 16 -0.46 -45.83 -19.14
N SER A 17 -0.39 -45.81 -20.48
CA SER A 17 -0.36 -44.56 -21.27
C SER A 17 -1.64 -44.25 -22.05
N ALA A 18 -2.72 -45.04 -21.89
CA ALA A 18 -3.97 -44.78 -22.59
C ALA A 18 -4.86 -43.79 -21.77
N PRO A 19 -5.38 -42.71 -22.38
CA PRO A 19 -6.21 -41.72 -21.69
C PRO A 19 -7.44 -42.35 -21.02
N TRP A 20 -7.72 -41.91 -19.80
CA TRP A 20 -8.70 -42.49 -18.86
C TRP A 20 -10.07 -42.83 -19.48
N HIS A 21 -10.55 -42.04 -20.44
CA HIS A 21 -11.84 -42.30 -21.11
C HIS A 21 -11.91 -43.64 -21.88
N HIS A 22 -10.78 -44.25 -22.23
CA HIS A 22 -10.79 -45.55 -22.89
C HIS A 22 -11.00 -46.71 -21.90
N ARG A 23 -10.62 -46.56 -20.62
CA ARG A 23 -10.77 -47.61 -19.59
C ARG A 23 -12.24 -47.86 -19.26
N ASP A 24 -13.02 -46.81 -19.05
CA ASP A 24 -14.43 -46.93 -18.66
C ASP A 24 -15.28 -47.59 -19.75
N LYS A 25 -15.05 -47.24 -21.03
CA LYS A 25 -15.70 -47.92 -22.17
C LYS A 25 -15.34 -49.40 -22.22
N THR A 26 -14.10 -49.76 -21.89
CA THR A 26 -13.66 -51.16 -21.89
C THR A 26 -14.30 -51.93 -20.74
N ALA A 27 -14.37 -51.37 -19.53
CA ALA A 27 -15.01 -51.98 -18.37
C ALA A 27 -16.53 -52.18 -18.58
N ALA A 28 -17.22 -51.18 -19.12
CA ALA A 28 -18.64 -51.29 -19.46
C ALA A 28 -18.89 -52.40 -20.50
N SER A 29 -18.03 -52.48 -21.53
CA SER A 29 -18.13 -53.51 -22.57
C SER A 29 -17.89 -54.91 -21.99
N LEU A 30 -16.94 -55.05 -21.06
CA LEU A 30 -16.62 -56.33 -20.42
C LEU A 30 -17.74 -56.79 -19.47
N LYS A 31 -18.37 -55.86 -18.74
CA LYS A 31 -19.54 -56.13 -17.90
C LYS A 31 -20.73 -56.60 -18.74
N GLN A 32 -20.98 -55.97 -19.90
CA GLN A 32 -22.04 -56.40 -20.82
C GLN A 32 -21.74 -57.78 -21.42
N LEU A 33 -20.47 -58.08 -21.74
CA LEU A 33 -20.04 -59.37 -22.29
C LEU A 33 -20.17 -60.50 -21.26
N LEU A 34 -19.83 -60.25 -19.99
CA LEU A 34 -20.03 -61.19 -18.88
C LEU A 34 -21.50 -61.46 -18.63
N ASN A 35 -22.35 -60.42 -18.64
CA ASN A 35 -23.80 -60.58 -18.46
C ASN A 35 -24.42 -61.39 -19.61
N ASN A 36 -23.96 -61.17 -20.84
CA ASN A 36 -24.36 -61.98 -21.98
C ASN A 36 -23.88 -63.44 -21.87
N TYR A 37 -22.67 -63.69 -21.35
CA TYR A 37 -22.18 -65.05 -21.10
C TYR A 37 -22.97 -65.77 -20.00
N GLY A 38 -23.32 -65.07 -18.91
CA GLY A 38 -24.18 -65.63 -17.85
C GLY A 38 -25.54 -66.05 -18.40
N ARG A 39 -26.17 -65.20 -19.22
CA ARG A 39 -27.41 -65.56 -19.93
C ARG A 39 -27.24 -66.75 -20.87
N LEU A 40 -26.12 -66.83 -21.59
CA LEU A 40 -25.86 -67.93 -22.52
C LEU A 40 -25.64 -69.27 -21.80
N LEU A 41 -24.94 -69.25 -20.65
CA LEU A 41 -24.76 -70.41 -19.77
C LEU A 41 -26.10 -70.93 -19.24
N LEU A 42 -26.97 -70.01 -18.79
CA LEU A 42 -28.31 -70.37 -18.31
C LEU A 42 -29.20 -70.96 -19.42
N ILE A 43 -29.07 -70.45 -20.66
CA ILE A 43 -29.76 -71.03 -21.83
C ILE A 43 -29.21 -72.43 -22.16
N LEU A 44 -27.90 -72.65 -22.04
CA LEU A 44 -27.28 -73.96 -22.29
C LEU A 44 -27.66 -75.00 -21.24
N GLU A 45 -27.71 -74.64 -19.95
CA GLU A 45 -28.23 -75.54 -18.90
C GLU A 45 -29.69 -75.90 -19.13
N ASN A 46 -30.53 -74.92 -19.48
CA ASN A 46 -31.93 -75.18 -19.80
C ASN A 46 -32.09 -76.07 -21.05
N LEU A 47 -31.27 -75.88 -22.08
CA LEU A 47 -31.26 -76.76 -23.26
C LEU A 47 -30.84 -78.19 -22.90
N GLY A 48 -29.82 -78.37 -22.06
CA GLY A 48 -29.42 -79.70 -21.59
C GLY A 48 -30.52 -80.39 -20.77
N LEU A 49 -31.26 -79.62 -19.96
CA LEU A 49 -32.41 -80.15 -19.21
C LEU A 49 -33.55 -80.56 -20.16
N ILE A 50 -33.81 -79.77 -21.21
CA ILE A 50 -34.84 -80.07 -22.22
C ILE A 50 -34.46 -81.31 -23.03
N GLU A 51 -33.21 -81.44 -23.49
CA GLU A 51 -32.73 -82.63 -24.21
C GLU A 51 -32.83 -83.90 -23.34
N PHE A 52 -32.48 -83.81 -22.06
CA PHE A 52 -32.62 -84.92 -21.12
C PHE A 52 -34.10 -85.31 -20.92
N GLN A 53 -34.99 -84.34 -20.75
CA GLN A 53 -36.43 -84.58 -20.64
C GLN A 53 -37.02 -85.17 -21.92
N GLU A 54 -36.59 -84.70 -23.09
CA GLU A 54 -37.05 -85.21 -24.39
C GLU A 54 -36.59 -86.66 -24.60
N GLN A 55 -35.34 -86.98 -24.27
CA GLN A 55 -34.83 -88.36 -24.33
C GLN A 55 -35.62 -89.29 -23.40
N THR A 56 -35.89 -88.83 -22.16
CA THR A 56 -36.67 -89.60 -21.17
C THR A 56 -38.11 -89.83 -21.64
N LEU A 57 -38.73 -88.83 -22.29
CA LEU A 57 -40.06 -88.95 -22.89
C LEU A 57 -40.08 -89.90 -24.10
N GLN A 58 -39.05 -89.87 -24.95
CA GLN A 58 -38.93 -90.81 -26.07
C GLN A 58 -38.78 -92.26 -25.59
N ASP A 59 -37.98 -92.50 -24.56
CA ASP A 59 -37.80 -93.83 -23.99
C ASP A 59 -39.09 -94.32 -23.29
N ALA A 60 -39.79 -93.43 -22.59
CA ALA A 60 -41.11 -93.73 -22.02
C ALA A 60 -42.14 -94.08 -23.10
N ASN A 61 -42.17 -93.35 -24.21
CA ASN A 61 -43.06 -93.64 -25.34
C ASN A 61 -42.73 -94.98 -26.00
N ARG A 62 -41.45 -95.30 -26.24
CA ARG A 62 -41.06 -96.63 -26.76
C ARG A 62 -41.50 -97.75 -25.82
N ALA A 63 -41.34 -97.56 -24.51
CA ALA A 63 -41.77 -98.54 -23.52
C ALA A 63 -43.31 -98.70 -23.52
N LEU A 64 -44.06 -97.61 -23.69
CA LEU A 64 -45.51 -97.63 -23.81
C LEU A 64 -45.96 -98.36 -25.08
N ASP A 65 -45.31 -98.11 -26.21
CA ASP A 65 -45.59 -98.79 -27.49
C ASP A 65 -45.33 -100.29 -27.40
N GLN A 66 -44.22 -100.70 -26.78
CA GLN A 66 -43.90 -102.11 -26.55
C GLN A 66 -44.95 -102.79 -25.66
N LYS A 67 -45.42 -102.11 -24.61
CA LYS A 67 -46.48 -102.63 -23.75
C LYS A 67 -47.83 -102.68 -24.44
N THR A 68 -48.16 -101.69 -25.26
CA THR A 68 -49.39 -101.67 -26.06
C THR A 68 -49.39 -102.81 -27.08
N ALA A 69 -48.25 -103.09 -27.71
CA ALA A 69 -48.07 -104.22 -28.60
C ALA A 69 -48.15 -105.58 -27.87
N ALA A 70 -47.73 -105.66 -26.60
CA ALA A 70 -47.90 -106.85 -25.78
C ALA A 70 -49.36 -107.08 -25.39
N VAL A 71 -50.06 -106.02 -24.97
CA VAL A 71 -51.50 -106.06 -24.62
C VAL A 71 -52.36 -106.50 -25.81
N ASN A 72 -52.08 -106.00 -27.03
CA ASN A 72 -52.83 -106.39 -28.22
C ASN A 72 -52.66 -107.88 -28.63
N ARG A 73 -51.66 -108.59 -28.08
CA ARG A 73 -51.48 -110.04 -28.32
C ARG A 73 -52.27 -110.90 -27.33
N LEU A 74 -52.75 -110.32 -26.23
CA LEU A 74 -53.53 -111.03 -25.22
C LEU A 74 -55.00 -111.02 -25.66
N THR A 75 -55.39 -111.99 -26.49
CA THR A 75 -56.80 -112.16 -26.92
C THR A 75 -57.68 -112.77 -25.85
N ASP A 76 -57.11 -113.36 -24.80
CA ASP A 76 -57.85 -113.92 -23.66
C ASP A 76 -57.86 -112.96 -22.46
N LYS A 77 -59.08 -112.56 -22.05
CA LYS A 77 -59.34 -111.62 -20.95
C LYS A 77 -58.60 -111.96 -19.66
N SER A 78 -58.42 -113.26 -19.36
CA SER A 78 -57.73 -113.70 -18.14
C SER A 78 -56.23 -113.39 -18.13
N GLU A 79 -55.56 -113.39 -19.29
CA GLU A 79 -54.14 -113.05 -19.38
C GLU A 79 -53.92 -111.54 -19.24
N LEU A 80 -54.82 -110.73 -19.81
CA LEU A 80 -54.81 -109.28 -19.68
C LEU A 80 -54.98 -108.85 -18.22
N ASP A 81 -55.94 -109.44 -17.50
CA ASP A 81 -56.16 -109.14 -16.08
C ASP A 81 -54.93 -109.53 -15.23
N GLY A 82 -54.26 -110.63 -15.57
CA GLY A 82 -53.01 -111.06 -14.93
C GLY A 82 -51.85 -110.09 -15.16
N GLU A 83 -51.68 -109.60 -16.40
CA GLU A 83 -50.63 -108.64 -16.74
C GLU A 83 -50.89 -107.26 -16.12
N ILE A 84 -52.13 -106.79 -16.13
CA ILE A 84 -52.55 -105.56 -15.44
C ILE A 84 -52.21 -105.65 -13.95
N THR A 85 -52.53 -106.76 -13.30
CA THR A 85 -52.21 -106.96 -11.89
C THR A 85 -50.70 -106.91 -11.62
N ARG A 86 -49.89 -107.55 -12.48
CA ARG A 86 -48.42 -107.50 -12.39
C ARG A 86 -47.87 -106.08 -12.59
N LEU A 87 -48.39 -105.34 -13.55
CA LEU A 87 -47.98 -103.96 -13.83
C LEU A 87 -48.37 -103.01 -12.69
N ILE A 88 -49.55 -103.17 -12.11
CA ILE A 88 -49.98 -102.40 -10.93
C ILE A 88 -49.03 -102.69 -9.76
N ALA A 89 -48.72 -103.96 -9.49
CA ALA A 89 -47.79 -104.33 -8.41
C ALA A 89 -46.37 -103.78 -8.65
N SER A 90 -45.85 -103.86 -9.88
CA SER A 90 -44.53 -103.33 -10.23
C SER A 90 -44.46 -101.81 -10.11
N ASN A 91 -45.48 -101.10 -10.61
CA ASN A 91 -45.54 -99.64 -10.50
C ASN A 91 -45.71 -99.19 -9.05
N ALA A 92 -46.53 -99.89 -8.25
CA ALA A 92 -46.65 -99.61 -6.83
C ALA A 92 -45.31 -99.75 -6.10
N ALA A 93 -44.52 -100.78 -6.43
CA ALA A 93 -43.17 -100.95 -5.87
C ALA A 93 -42.21 -99.84 -6.30
N LYS A 94 -42.25 -99.40 -7.56
CA LYS A 94 -41.41 -98.28 -8.04
C LYS A 94 -41.80 -96.95 -7.40
N VAL A 95 -43.10 -96.67 -7.26
CA VAL A 95 -43.59 -95.47 -6.57
C VAL A 95 -43.17 -95.49 -5.10
N ALA A 96 -43.23 -96.65 -4.43
CA ALA A 96 -42.74 -96.79 -3.07
C ALA A 96 -41.23 -96.53 -2.95
N ALA A 97 -40.42 -97.03 -3.89
CA ALA A 97 -38.97 -96.77 -3.93
C ALA A 97 -38.65 -95.29 -4.16
N LEU A 98 -39.27 -94.65 -5.14
CA LEU A 98 -39.10 -93.21 -5.42
C LEU A 98 -39.54 -92.34 -4.23
N ASN A 99 -40.66 -92.69 -3.58
CA ASN A 99 -41.09 -91.98 -2.37
C ASN A 99 -40.07 -92.13 -1.24
N GLY A 100 -39.40 -93.29 -1.12
CA GLY A 100 -38.31 -93.50 -0.16
C GLY A 100 -37.07 -92.67 -0.47
N GLU A 101 -36.66 -92.61 -1.74
CA GLU A 101 -35.53 -91.78 -2.19
C GLU A 101 -35.80 -90.29 -1.99
N HIS A 102 -36.97 -89.80 -2.41
CA HIS A 102 -37.39 -88.41 -2.20
C HIS A 102 -37.46 -88.06 -0.71
N ALA A 103 -37.97 -88.95 0.14
CA ALA A 103 -37.98 -88.72 1.59
C ALA A 103 -36.56 -88.58 2.15
N SER A 104 -35.62 -89.43 1.72
CA SER A 104 -34.21 -89.33 2.10
C SER A 104 -33.54 -88.05 1.59
N GLU A 105 -33.85 -87.58 0.39
CA GLU A 105 -33.30 -86.32 -0.13
C GLU A 105 -33.88 -85.10 0.58
N ILE A 106 -35.18 -85.10 0.86
CA ILE A 106 -35.83 -84.05 1.65
C ILE A 106 -35.20 -83.99 3.05
N GLU A 107 -34.92 -85.13 3.67
CA GLU A 107 -34.25 -85.18 4.98
C GLU A 107 -32.83 -84.59 4.90
N LYS A 108 -32.03 -84.94 3.89
CA LYS A 108 -30.69 -84.36 3.67
C LYS A 108 -30.72 -82.85 3.45
N ILE A 109 -31.66 -82.35 2.64
CA ILE A 109 -31.84 -80.92 2.39
C ILE A 109 -32.25 -80.20 3.68
N THR A 110 -33.17 -80.79 4.44
CA THR A 110 -33.62 -80.25 5.73
C THR A 110 -32.49 -80.17 6.74
N GLU A 111 -31.63 -81.19 6.82
CA GLU A 111 -30.46 -81.21 7.69
C GLU A 111 -29.42 -80.15 7.27
N SER A 112 -29.16 -80.01 5.97
CA SER A 112 -28.27 -78.99 5.40
C SER A 112 -28.76 -77.56 5.69
N LEU A 113 -30.07 -77.31 5.51
CA LEU A 113 -30.68 -76.02 5.84
C LEU A 113 -30.61 -75.72 7.33
N ARG A 114 -30.78 -76.72 8.20
CA ARG A 114 -30.62 -76.57 9.64
C ARG A 114 -29.18 -76.20 10.02
N ALA A 115 -28.19 -76.84 9.39
CA ALA A 115 -26.78 -76.53 9.60
C ALA A 115 -26.45 -75.09 9.16
N LYS A 116 -26.86 -74.68 7.95
CA LYS A 116 -26.67 -73.31 7.45
C LYS A 116 -27.38 -72.26 8.31
N SER A 117 -28.61 -72.54 8.76
CA SER A 117 -29.34 -71.64 9.67
C SER A 117 -28.61 -71.48 11.01
N THR A 118 -27.93 -72.51 11.49
CA THR A 118 -27.10 -72.45 12.71
C THR A 118 -25.84 -71.62 12.48
N GLU A 119 -25.18 -71.79 11.33
CA GLU A 119 -23.99 -71.02 10.94
C GLU A 119 -24.30 -69.52 10.80
N LEU A 120 -25.41 -69.17 10.14
CA LEU A 120 -25.90 -67.79 10.07
C LEU A 120 -26.19 -67.21 11.46
N GLY A 121 -26.76 -68.01 12.37
CA GLY A 121 -26.97 -67.61 13.75
C GLY A 121 -25.67 -67.27 14.48
N LEU A 122 -24.62 -68.07 14.29
CA LEU A 122 -23.30 -67.82 14.88
C LEU A 122 -22.63 -66.57 14.28
N LEU A 123 -22.71 -66.40 12.96
CA LEU A 123 -22.17 -65.22 12.27
C LEU A 123 -22.85 -63.93 12.76
N ASN A 124 -24.17 -63.96 12.97
CA ASN A 124 -24.89 -62.80 13.50
C ASN A 124 -24.46 -62.46 14.93
N VAL A 125 -24.24 -63.46 15.80
CA VAL A 125 -23.74 -63.24 17.17
C VAL A 125 -22.32 -62.65 17.14
N GLU A 126 -21.45 -63.12 16.25
CA GLU A 126 -20.10 -62.57 16.10
C GLU A 126 -20.14 -61.13 15.59
N TYR A 127 -20.98 -60.83 14.60
CA TYR A 127 -21.19 -59.48 14.09
C TYR A 127 -21.70 -58.53 15.18
N GLU A 128 -22.72 -58.92 15.94
CA GLU A 128 -23.25 -58.12 17.05
C GLU A 128 -22.20 -57.90 18.14
N SER A 129 -21.39 -58.92 18.46
CA SER A 129 -20.27 -58.81 19.39
C SER A 129 -19.21 -57.82 18.89
N ASN A 130 -18.82 -57.89 17.62
CA ASN A 130 -17.85 -56.98 17.02
C ASN A 130 -18.37 -55.54 16.99
N MET A 131 -19.65 -55.34 16.68
CA MET A 131 -20.28 -54.02 16.71
C MET A 131 -20.38 -53.45 18.14
N ALA A 132 -20.67 -54.29 19.13
CA ALA A 132 -20.66 -53.88 20.53
C ALA A 132 -19.25 -53.46 20.99
N GLN A 133 -18.23 -54.23 20.61
CA GLN A 133 -16.83 -53.91 20.89
C GLN A 133 -16.41 -52.59 20.23
N LEU A 134 -16.72 -52.40 18.96
CA LEU A 134 -16.40 -51.17 18.23
C LEU A 134 -17.07 -49.93 18.86
N ARG A 135 -18.33 -50.05 19.30
CA ARG A 135 -19.04 -48.98 20.03
C ARG A 135 -18.36 -48.68 21.38
N SER A 136 -17.93 -49.71 22.10
CA SER A 136 -17.19 -49.56 23.36
C SER A 136 -15.85 -48.84 23.14
N ASP A 137 -15.08 -49.24 22.13
CA ASP A 137 -13.79 -48.64 21.81
C ASP A 137 -13.93 -47.19 21.35
N HIS A 138 -14.94 -46.91 20.52
CA HIS A 138 -15.28 -45.55 20.12
C HIS A 138 -15.64 -44.67 21.32
N GLN A 139 -16.45 -45.18 22.25
CA GLN A 139 -16.80 -44.46 23.48
C GLN A 139 -15.59 -44.18 24.37
N ALA A 140 -14.64 -45.13 24.47
CA ALA A 140 -13.39 -44.94 25.20
C ALA A 140 -12.50 -43.88 24.55
N HIS A 141 -12.44 -43.87 23.21
CA HIS A 141 -11.68 -42.87 22.46
C HIS A 141 -12.28 -41.46 22.62
N VAL A 142 -13.61 -41.31 22.54
CA VAL A 142 -14.30 -40.04 22.78
C VAL A 142 -14.00 -39.50 24.18
N LYS A 143 -14.06 -40.34 25.23
CA LYS A 143 -13.69 -39.93 26.59
C LYS A 143 -12.24 -39.46 26.71
N THR A 144 -11.33 -40.13 25.99
CA THR A 144 -9.90 -39.74 25.97
C THR A 144 -9.73 -38.37 25.30
N LEU A 145 -10.41 -38.12 24.18
CA LEU A 145 -10.39 -36.83 23.50
C LEU A 145 -11.02 -35.71 24.33
N GLU A 146 -12.09 -35.98 25.07
CA GLU A 146 -12.69 -35.03 26.02
C GLU A 146 -11.70 -34.66 27.13
N GLN A 147 -10.98 -35.64 27.69
CA GLN A 147 -9.93 -35.38 28.68
C GLN A 147 -8.80 -34.52 28.10
N GLU A 148 -8.28 -34.85 26.91
CA GLU A 148 -7.26 -34.03 26.25
C GLU A 148 -7.76 -32.60 25.99
N ARG A 149 -9.01 -32.45 25.56
CA ARG A 149 -9.63 -31.13 25.35
C ARG A 149 -9.64 -30.33 26.65
N THR A 150 -10.10 -30.92 27.75
CA THR A 150 -10.10 -30.24 29.06
C THR A 150 -8.70 -29.85 29.51
N GLN A 151 -7.68 -30.69 29.29
CA GLN A 151 -6.28 -30.39 29.59
C GLN A 151 -5.71 -29.25 28.73
N ARG A 152 -6.07 -29.20 27.43
CA ARG A 152 -5.71 -28.09 26.56
C ARG A 152 -6.36 -26.80 27.00
N ASP A 153 -7.65 -26.84 27.36
CA ASP A 153 -8.38 -25.66 27.84
C ASP A 153 -7.80 -25.09 29.15
N THR A 154 -7.37 -25.95 30.08
CA THR A 154 -6.65 -25.51 31.30
C THR A 154 -5.32 -24.87 30.95
N THR A 155 -4.53 -25.48 30.05
CA THR A 155 -3.23 -24.95 29.62
C THR A 155 -3.37 -23.58 28.95
N ILE A 156 -4.39 -23.41 28.09
CA ILE A 156 -4.68 -22.14 27.42
C ILE A 156 -5.07 -21.07 28.45
N LYS A 157 -5.86 -21.43 29.47
CA LYS A 157 -6.24 -20.51 30.55
C LYS A 157 -5.02 -20.07 31.37
N ASP A 158 -4.11 -20.99 31.67
CA ASP A 158 -2.89 -20.70 32.41
C ASP A 158 -1.95 -19.81 31.60
N LEU A 159 -1.76 -20.09 30.31
CA LEU A 159 -0.98 -19.25 29.39
C LEU A 159 -1.55 -17.83 29.27
N LYS A 160 -2.89 -17.69 29.14
CA LYS A 160 -3.54 -16.38 29.13
C LYS A 160 -3.30 -15.59 30.42
N THR A 161 -3.32 -16.27 31.56
CA THR A 161 -3.08 -15.66 32.87
C THR A 161 -1.61 -15.25 33.00
N SER A 162 -0.67 -16.10 32.59
CA SER A 162 0.77 -15.80 32.56
C SER A 162 1.08 -14.61 31.66
N HIS A 163 0.56 -14.61 30.43
CA HIS A 163 0.75 -13.53 29.47
C HIS A 163 0.19 -12.21 30.01
N LYS A 164 -0.99 -12.22 30.65
CA LYS A 164 -1.55 -11.03 31.30
C LYS A 164 -0.60 -10.46 32.36
N ILE A 165 -0.01 -11.32 33.21
CA ILE A 165 0.95 -10.91 34.24
C ILE A 165 2.21 -10.31 33.61
N GLU A 166 2.73 -10.90 32.53
CA GLU A 166 3.91 -10.38 31.82
C GLU A 166 3.65 -9.03 31.16
N VAL A 167 2.50 -8.86 30.51
CA VAL A 167 2.07 -7.58 29.94
C VAL A 167 1.99 -6.52 31.03
N GLU A 168 1.34 -6.82 32.16
CA GLU A 168 1.26 -5.88 33.29
C GLU A 168 2.64 -5.53 33.86
N LYS A 169 3.58 -6.48 33.90
CA LYS A 169 4.97 -6.25 34.34
C LYS A 169 5.72 -5.34 33.35
N LEU A 170 5.56 -5.59 32.06
CA LEU A 170 6.18 -4.79 31.00
C LEU A 170 5.62 -3.37 30.98
N THR A 171 4.30 -3.21 31.10
CA THR A 171 3.65 -1.90 31.21
C THR A 171 4.18 -1.12 32.40
N ARG A 172 4.27 -1.73 33.60
CA ARG A 172 4.85 -1.09 34.79
C ARG A 172 6.30 -0.65 34.58
N SER A 173 7.11 -1.52 33.98
CA SER A 173 8.51 -1.21 33.65
C SER A 173 8.61 -0.03 32.67
N HIS A 174 7.76 -0.01 31.64
CA HIS A 174 7.74 1.06 30.66
C HIS A 174 7.29 2.38 31.27
N THR A 175 6.21 2.39 32.07
CA THR A 175 5.76 3.59 32.79
C THR A 175 6.86 4.17 33.67
N THR A 176 7.56 3.32 34.44
CA THR A 176 8.69 3.75 35.28
C THR A 176 9.81 4.38 34.44
N ARG A 177 10.11 3.81 33.27
CA ARG A 177 11.15 4.35 32.37
C ARG A 177 10.73 5.69 31.76
N VAL A 178 9.46 5.84 31.38
CA VAL A 178 8.91 7.10 30.88
C VAL A 178 9.01 8.18 31.96
N GLU A 179 8.61 7.90 33.19
CA GLU A 179 8.73 8.84 34.32
C GLU A 179 10.19 9.27 34.58
N GLN A 180 11.15 8.34 34.46
CA GLN A 180 12.58 8.65 34.56
C GLN A 180 13.04 9.57 33.43
N LEU A 181 12.64 9.29 32.19
CA LEU A 181 12.99 10.12 31.02
C LEU A 181 12.36 11.50 31.11
N GLU A 182 11.11 11.62 31.56
CA GLU A 182 10.44 12.90 31.79
C GLU A 182 11.18 13.72 32.87
N SER A 183 11.61 13.06 33.95
CA SER A 183 12.43 13.69 35.00
C SER A 183 13.79 14.16 34.47
N GLU A 184 14.43 13.36 33.61
CA GLU A 184 15.71 13.71 32.99
C GLU A 184 15.57 14.86 32.00
N ILE A 185 14.52 14.86 31.17
CA ILE A 185 14.18 15.95 30.26
C ILE A 185 13.96 17.24 31.07
N ALA A 186 13.19 17.19 32.16
CA ALA A 186 12.97 18.34 33.03
C ALA A 186 14.28 18.87 33.63
N ARG A 187 15.19 17.98 34.05
CA ARG A 187 16.54 18.35 34.52
C ARG A 187 17.35 19.06 33.43
N VAL A 188 17.41 18.51 32.22
CA VAL A 188 18.14 19.12 31.09
C VAL A 188 17.56 20.49 30.72
N TYR A 189 16.24 20.63 30.71
CA TYR A 189 15.61 21.93 30.45
C TYR A 189 15.97 22.97 31.52
N SER A 190 16.01 22.58 32.80
CA SER A 190 16.45 23.45 33.90
C SER A 190 17.92 23.87 33.76
N GLU A 191 18.80 22.94 33.39
CA GLU A 191 20.22 23.21 33.14
C GLU A 191 20.42 24.15 31.95
N HIS A 192 19.70 23.90 30.85
CA HIS A 192 19.72 24.75 29.67
C HIS A 192 19.22 26.16 29.99
N ALA A 193 18.11 26.31 30.72
CA ALA A 193 17.60 27.61 31.14
C ALA A 193 18.61 28.37 32.01
N SER A 194 19.27 27.69 32.95
CA SER A 194 20.35 28.27 33.75
C SER A 194 21.55 28.72 32.90
N LEU A 195 21.94 27.91 31.92
CA LEU A 195 23.03 28.24 31.00
C LEU A 195 22.70 29.45 30.14
N VAL A 196 21.49 29.52 29.60
CA VAL A 196 21.00 30.66 28.80
C VAL A 196 21.05 31.94 29.63
N VAL A 197 20.52 31.92 30.86
CA VAL A 197 20.56 33.09 31.76
C VAL A 197 22.01 33.52 32.06
N SER A 198 22.91 32.55 32.27
CA SER A 198 24.33 32.83 32.47
C SER A 198 24.98 33.47 31.23
N LYS A 199 24.63 33.00 30.03
CA LYS A 199 25.16 33.53 28.77
C LYS A 199 24.61 34.91 28.44
N ASP A 200 23.32 35.14 28.67
CA ASP A 200 22.70 36.45 28.52
C ASP A 200 23.35 37.49 29.44
N ARG A 201 23.72 37.09 30.66
CA ARG A 201 24.47 37.95 31.58
C ARG A 201 25.87 38.28 31.06
N GLN A 202 26.60 37.29 30.55
CA GLN A 202 27.91 37.51 29.91
C GLN A 202 27.81 38.45 28.70
N ILE A 203 26.79 38.29 27.85
CA ILE A 203 26.53 39.17 26.71
C ILE A 203 26.23 40.59 27.17
N LEU A 204 25.46 40.76 28.24
CA LEU A 204 25.17 42.07 28.81
C LEU A 204 26.45 42.76 29.32
N ASP A 205 27.30 42.03 30.04
CA ASP A 205 28.57 42.54 30.55
C ASP A 205 29.51 42.96 29.40
N LEU A 206 29.57 42.16 28.32
CA LEU A 206 30.33 42.48 27.12
C LEU A 206 29.80 43.73 26.40
N ARG A 207 28.48 43.92 26.33
CA ARG A 207 27.89 45.14 25.75
C ARG A 207 28.23 46.37 26.57
N GLN A 208 28.16 46.29 27.90
CA GLN A 208 28.56 47.41 28.77
C GLN A 208 30.04 47.76 28.62
N LEU A 209 30.91 46.75 28.46
CA LEU A 209 32.32 46.97 28.17
C LEU A 209 32.52 47.66 26.82
N LEU A 210 31.80 47.22 25.78
CA LEU A 210 31.85 47.82 24.45
C LEU A 210 31.39 49.28 24.47
N ASP A 211 30.28 49.59 25.12
CA ASP A 211 29.76 50.96 25.27
C ASP A 211 30.74 51.87 26.04
N THR A 212 31.48 51.30 26.99
CA THR A 212 32.53 52.01 27.73
C THR A 212 33.71 52.31 26.82
N LYS A 213 34.17 51.32 26.04
CA LYS A 213 35.25 51.50 25.07
C LYS A 213 34.90 52.47 23.95
N GLN A 214 33.65 52.45 23.49
CA GLN A 214 33.18 53.40 22.49
C GLN A 214 33.21 54.83 23.03
N ARG A 215 32.78 55.06 24.27
CA ARG A 215 32.88 56.38 24.93
C ARG A 215 34.32 56.85 25.13
N GLU A 216 35.23 55.95 25.50
CA GLU A 216 36.67 56.25 25.57
C GLU A 216 37.22 56.70 24.21
N LEU A 217 36.82 56.01 23.13
CA LEU A 217 37.25 56.30 21.77
C LEU A 217 36.67 57.61 21.23
N GLU A 218 35.42 57.92 21.56
CA GLU A 218 34.79 59.22 21.26
C GLU A 218 35.42 60.38 22.04
N ALA A 219 35.88 60.15 23.28
CA ALA A 219 36.63 61.13 24.05
C ALA A 219 37.99 61.41 23.40
N GLN A 220 38.73 60.35 23.03
CA GLN A 220 40.01 60.47 22.31
C GLN A 220 39.84 61.18 20.95
N SER A 221 38.76 60.88 20.22
CA SER A 221 38.46 61.54 18.94
C SER A 221 38.21 63.04 19.09
N ARG A 222 37.55 63.45 20.19
CA ARG A 222 37.34 64.87 20.51
C ARG A 222 38.65 65.58 20.86
N ASP A 223 39.49 64.95 21.67
CA ASP A 223 40.82 65.50 22.00
C ASP A 223 41.70 65.63 20.74
N TYR A 224 41.64 64.63 19.86
CA TYR A 224 42.35 64.63 18.58
C TYR A 224 41.86 65.73 17.64
N SER A 225 40.54 65.93 17.52
CA SER A 225 39.98 66.99 16.68
C SER A 225 40.27 68.39 17.23
N GLN A 226 40.33 68.55 18.55
CA GLN A 226 40.75 69.81 19.17
C GLN A 226 42.25 70.10 18.94
N ALA A 227 43.10 69.07 19.00
CA ALA A 227 44.51 69.18 18.64
C ALA A 227 44.69 69.51 17.14
N LYS A 228 43.88 68.89 16.26
CA LYS A 228 43.88 69.13 14.82
C LYS A 228 43.48 70.57 14.46
N ALA A 229 42.53 71.17 15.18
CA ALA A 229 42.15 72.56 14.97
C ALA A 229 43.28 73.54 15.30
N ARG A 230 44.07 73.28 16.36
CA ARG A 230 45.27 74.06 16.69
C ARG A 230 46.39 73.87 15.67
N LEU A 231 46.48 72.68 15.07
CA LEU A 231 47.51 72.36 14.07
C LEU A 231 47.30 73.10 12.75
N ALA A 232 46.04 73.34 12.35
CA ALA A 232 45.70 74.04 11.11
C ALA A 232 46.26 75.49 11.05
N GLU A 233 46.48 76.14 12.19
CA GLU A 233 47.12 77.47 12.26
C GLU A 233 48.65 77.43 12.05
N THR A 234 49.28 76.26 12.10
CA THR A 234 50.75 76.12 12.03
C THR A 234 51.26 75.48 10.73
N THR A 235 50.35 75.11 9.83
CA THR A 235 50.66 74.33 8.62
C THR A 235 51.25 75.09 7.44
N ASP A 236 52.02 76.15 7.71
CA ASP A 236 53.14 76.57 6.86
C ASP A 236 54.38 75.66 7.07
N TRP A 237 54.34 74.76 8.07
CA TRP A 237 55.40 73.79 8.34
C TRP A 237 55.24 72.45 7.57
N LEU A 238 54.37 72.44 6.56
CA LEU A 238 53.84 71.25 5.86
C LEU A 238 54.87 70.45 5.04
N THR A 239 56.13 70.87 4.96
CA THR A 239 57.16 70.09 4.26
C THR A 239 57.59 68.84 5.02
N GLN A 240 57.27 68.69 6.32
CA GLN A 240 57.59 67.47 7.08
C GLN A 240 56.45 66.43 7.16
N ALA A 241 55.24 66.75 6.67
CA ALA A 241 54.05 65.89 6.81
C ALA A 241 54.07 64.62 5.93
N GLN A 242 55.07 64.42 5.06
CA GLN A 242 55.15 63.20 4.24
C GLN A 242 55.53 61.94 5.06
N GLY A 243 56.10 62.08 6.26
CA GLY A 243 56.40 60.94 7.14
C GLY A 243 55.18 60.33 7.83
N VAL A 244 54.23 61.17 8.28
CA VAL A 244 53.07 60.72 9.09
C VAL A 244 52.02 59.98 8.25
N VAL A 245 51.95 60.24 6.94
CA VAL A 245 51.07 59.49 6.04
C VAL A 245 51.51 58.03 5.88
N ALA A 246 52.79 57.72 6.11
CA ALA A 246 53.29 56.34 6.07
C ALA A 246 52.84 55.54 7.31
N GLU A 247 52.99 56.09 8.51
CA GLU A 247 52.58 55.42 9.77
C GLU A 247 51.06 55.21 9.85
N LEU A 248 50.27 56.15 9.32
CA LEU A 248 48.81 56.01 9.30
C LEU A 248 48.32 54.94 8.31
N ARG A 249 49.10 54.63 7.27
CA ARG A 249 48.80 53.50 6.38
C ARG A 249 49.06 52.18 7.09
N GLU A 250 50.17 52.07 7.80
CA GLU A 250 50.55 50.86 8.53
C GLU A 250 49.49 50.47 9.58
N THR A 251 48.99 51.42 10.37
CA THR A 251 47.94 51.14 11.37
C THR A 251 46.59 50.77 10.76
N VAL A 252 46.23 51.34 9.60
CA VAL A 252 44.99 50.95 8.90
C VAL A 252 45.13 49.55 8.30
N ASP A 253 46.33 49.20 7.82
CA ASP A 253 46.64 47.87 7.29
C ASP A 253 46.62 46.82 8.41
N GLU A 254 47.17 47.12 9.61
CA GLU A 254 47.09 46.24 10.79
C GLU A 254 45.64 46.00 11.25
N MET A 255 44.80 47.04 11.29
CA MET A 255 43.39 46.85 11.65
C MET A 255 42.64 46.04 10.60
N ARG A 256 42.95 46.22 9.31
CA ARG A 256 42.37 45.41 8.24
C ARG A 256 42.77 43.94 8.39
N GLU A 257 44.03 43.65 8.68
CA GLU A 257 44.46 42.28 8.94
C GLU A 257 43.77 41.68 10.17
N SER A 258 43.64 42.44 11.26
CA SER A 258 42.94 41.96 12.45
C SER A 258 41.45 41.66 12.19
N ILE A 259 40.78 42.45 11.34
CA ILE A 259 39.38 42.20 10.96
C ILE A 259 39.30 40.95 10.09
N LEU A 260 40.17 40.82 9.08
CA LEU A 260 40.21 39.64 8.21
C LEU A 260 40.49 38.35 9.00
N LEU A 261 41.36 38.40 10.02
CA LEU A 261 41.62 37.25 10.89
C LEU A 261 40.38 36.84 11.70
N LYS A 262 39.60 37.81 12.20
CA LYS A 262 38.37 37.51 12.94
C LYS A 262 37.24 37.03 12.03
N GLU A 263 37.12 37.58 10.83
CA GLU A 263 36.17 37.08 9.83
C GLU A 263 36.51 35.63 9.44
N ALA A 264 37.80 35.29 9.31
CA ALA A 264 38.24 33.91 9.08
C ALA A 264 37.90 32.97 10.26
N GLN A 265 38.05 33.42 11.51
CA GLN A 265 37.64 32.62 12.68
C GLN A 265 36.14 32.38 12.75
N ILE A 266 35.31 33.37 12.41
CA ILE A 266 33.86 33.20 12.36
C ILE A 266 33.49 32.17 11.29
N GLY A 267 34.15 32.20 10.12
CA GLY A 267 33.94 31.20 9.07
C GLY A 267 34.26 29.76 9.51
N ILE A 268 35.27 29.56 10.36
CA ILE A 268 35.61 28.23 10.91
C ILE A 268 34.50 27.76 11.86
N LEU A 269 34.01 28.63 12.76
CA LEU A 269 32.95 28.26 13.71
C LEU A 269 31.61 27.97 13.02
N ASP A 270 31.28 28.71 11.96
CA ASP A 270 30.08 28.45 11.16
C ASP A 270 30.19 27.09 10.44
N GLY A 271 31.39 26.70 10.00
CA GLY A 271 31.68 25.37 9.47
C GLY A 271 31.49 24.25 10.50
N GLU A 272 32.08 24.40 11.70
CA GLU A 272 31.94 23.41 12.79
C GLU A 272 30.49 23.24 13.25
N LEU A 273 29.69 24.32 13.24
CA LEU A 273 28.28 24.28 13.56
C LEU A 273 27.47 23.54 12.49
N ALA A 274 27.77 23.78 11.21
CA ALA A 274 27.15 23.06 10.09
C ALA A 274 27.48 21.56 10.16
N ASP A 275 28.74 21.19 10.39
CA ASP A 275 29.17 19.80 10.54
C ASP A 275 28.47 19.11 11.72
N SER A 276 28.30 19.82 12.84
CA SER A 276 27.59 19.30 14.01
C SER A 276 26.10 19.07 13.74
N GLN A 277 25.48 19.95 12.96
CA GLN A 277 24.09 19.83 12.53
C GLN A 277 23.90 18.61 11.60
N ASP A 278 24.80 18.44 10.63
CA ASP A 278 24.79 17.31 9.70
C ASP A 278 25.03 15.97 10.42
N GLN A 279 25.89 15.94 11.45
CA GLN A 279 26.06 14.76 12.30
C GLN A 279 24.79 14.41 13.08
N LEU A 280 24.05 15.42 13.56
CA LEU A 280 22.79 15.22 14.29
C LEU A 280 21.69 14.68 13.37
N ASP A 281 21.58 15.23 12.17
CA ASP A 281 20.63 14.76 11.16
C ASP A 281 20.98 13.35 10.67
N THR A 282 22.27 13.04 10.50
CA THR A 282 22.74 11.68 10.20
C THR A 282 22.35 10.69 11.29
N ARG A 283 22.56 11.02 12.58
CA ARG A 283 22.16 10.15 13.70
C ARG A 283 20.65 9.96 13.80
N ARG A 284 19.86 10.99 13.47
CA ARG A 284 18.40 10.87 13.40
C ARG A 284 17.98 9.91 12.28
N GLN A 285 18.56 10.05 11.09
CA GLN A 285 18.29 9.14 9.98
C GLN A 285 18.69 7.70 10.32
N GLU A 286 19.82 7.48 10.97
CA GLU A 286 20.21 6.14 11.44
C GLU A 286 19.23 5.57 12.50
N SER A 287 18.75 6.41 13.42
CA SER A 287 17.76 5.99 14.42
C SER A 287 16.45 5.59 13.77
N ASP A 288 15.94 6.41 12.83
CA ASP A 288 14.71 6.14 12.09
C ASP A 288 14.84 4.87 11.23
N ALA A 289 16.00 4.67 10.59
CA ALA A 289 16.29 3.47 9.82
C ALA A 289 16.33 2.21 10.69
N ARG A 290 16.89 2.28 11.91
CA ARG A 290 16.89 1.16 12.87
C ARG A 290 15.47 0.85 13.37
N GLU A 291 14.67 1.87 13.63
CA GLU A 291 13.26 1.67 14.04
C GLU A 291 12.44 1.03 12.92
N LEU A 292 12.62 1.48 11.68
CA LEU A 292 11.97 0.89 10.51
C LEU A 292 12.37 -0.59 10.34
N ALA A 293 13.67 -0.89 10.41
CA ALA A 293 14.18 -2.26 10.30
C ALA A 293 13.62 -3.18 11.42
N LEU A 294 13.48 -2.68 12.64
CA LEU A 294 12.86 -3.44 13.74
C LEU A 294 11.36 -3.70 13.48
N ARG A 295 10.62 -2.72 12.94
CA ARG A 295 9.22 -2.92 12.57
C ARG A 295 9.06 -3.92 11.43
N GLU A 296 9.89 -3.84 10.41
CA GLU A 296 9.90 -4.80 9.30
C GLU A 296 10.25 -6.22 9.78
N SER A 297 11.25 -6.36 10.65
CA SER A 297 11.60 -7.64 11.29
C SER A 297 10.43 -8.22 12.09
N LEU A 298 9.72 -7.39 12.89
CA LEU A 298 8.59 -7.84 13.69
C LEU A 298 7.42 -8.30 12.81
N VAL A 299 7.12 -7.56 11.74
CA VAL A 299 6.08 -7.95 10.78
C VAL A 299 6.46 -9.25 10.08
N HIS A 300 7.73 -9.41 9.68
CA HIS A 300 8.19 -10.64 9.04
C HIS A 300 8.11 -11.85 9.99
N GLU A 301 8.44 -11.67 11.26
CA GLU A 301 8.33 -12.72 12.28
C GLU A 301 6.86 -13.10 12.56
N GLN A 302 5.96 -12.12 12.66
CA GLN A 302 4.51 -12.38 12.78
C GLN A 302 3.95 -13.12 11.57
N GLN A 303 4.40 -12.76 10.36
CA GLN A 303 4.00 -13.44 9.13
C GLN A 303 4.50 -14.90 9.13
N LEU A 304 5.74 -15.14 9.56
CA LEU A 304 6.31 -16.49 9.70
C LEU A 304 5.55 -17.36 10.70
N VAL A 305 5.08 -16.78 11.81
CA VAL A 305 4.24 -17.49 12.79
C VAL A 305 2.87 -17.81 12.17
N ALA A 306 2.23 -16.85 11.50
CA ALA A 306 0.95 -17.07 10.83
C ALA A 306 1.04 -18.13 9.72
N ASP A 307 2.11 -18.11 8.92
CA ASP A 307 2.34 -19.08 7.84
C ASP A 307 2.62 -20.48 8.41
N LYS A 308 3.35 -20.60 9.53
CA LYS A 308 3.53 -21.88 10.23
C LYS A 308 2.22 -22.44 10.77
N GLU A 309 1.41 -21.61 11.43
CA GLU A 309 0.09 -22.04 11.91
C GLU A 309 -0.82 -22.45 10.75
N PHE A 310 -0.86 -21.66 9.68
CA PHE A 310 -1.62 -21.98 8.48
C PHE A 310 -1.16 -23.30 7.84
N HIS A 311 0.14 -23.54 7.78
CA HIS A 311 0.68 -24.81 7.26
C HIS A 311 0.29 -26.00 8.14
N ILE A 312 0.27 -25.85 9.47
CA ILE A 312 -0.20 -26.90 10.39
C ILE A 312 -1.69 -27.20 10.15
N TYR A 313 -2.53 -26.17 10.03
CA TYR A 313 -3.95 -26.36 9.73
C TYR A 313 -4.18 -27.00 8.36
N ARG A 314 -3.44 -26.57 7.34
CA ARG A 314 -3.55 -27.14 5.99
C ARG A 314 -3.11 -28.60 5.95
N SER A 315 -2.00 -28.95 6.60
CA SER A 315 -1.57 -30.34 6.73
C SER A 315 -2.57 -31.20 7.50
N ARG A 316 -3.27 -30.64 8.51
CA ARG A 316 -4.33 -31.36 9.23
C ARG A 316 -5.56 -31.57 8.34
N ILE A 317 -5.95 -30.59 7.53
CA ILE A 317 -7.05 -30.72 6.56
C ILE A 317 -6.69 -31.80 5.51
N ASP A 318 -5.48 -31.76 4.95
CA ASP A 318 -5.02 -32.75 3.96
C ASP A 318 -4.89 -34.17 4.54
N PHE A 319 -4.64 -34.28 5.85
CA PHE A 319 -4.67 -35.55 6.56
C PHE A 319 -6.10 -36.06 6.71
N LEU A 320 -7.01 -35.22 7.19
CA LEU A 320 -8.42 -35.57 7.36
C LEU A 320 -9.10 -35.91 6.03
N ASP A 321 -8.77 -35.21 4.95
CA ASP A 321 -9.32 -35.51 3.62
C ASP A 321 -8.84 -36.88 3.12
N ARG A 322 -7.57 -37.24 3.35
CA ARG A 322 -7.06 -38.58 3.05
C ARG A 322 -7.72 -39.66 3.90
N GLU A 323 -7.97 -39.39 5.18
CA GLU A 323 -8.64 -40.33 6.09
C GLU A 323 -10.10 -40.55 5.66
N VAL A 324 -10.82 -39.49 5.32
CA VAL A 324 -12.18 -39.55 4.76
C VAL A 324 -12.20 -40.31 3.44
N GLN A 325 -11.23 -40.08 2.54
CA GLN A 325 -11.13 -40.84 1.29
C GLN A 325 -10.81 -42.32 1.53
N SER A 326 -9.96 -42.63 2.51
CA SER A 326 -9.64 -44.01 2.91
C SER A 326 -10.87 -44.72 3.47
N LEU A 327 -11.60 -44.08 4.38
CA LEU A 327 -12.84 -44.63 4.95
C LEU A 327 -13.91 -44.82 3.87
N LYS A 328 -14.02 -43.88 2.93
CA LYS A 328 -14.93 -44.00 1.78
C LYS A 328 -14.54 -45.17 0.86
N ALA A 329 -13.25 -45.39 0.62
CA ALA A 329 -12.77 -46.53 -0.16
C ALA A 329 -13.01 -47.86 0.57
N GLU A 330 -12.82 -47.90 1.90
CA GLU A 330 -13.11 -49.07 2.72
C GLU A 330 -14.61 -49.39 2.75
N GLN A 331 -15.47 -48.38 2.92
CA GLN A 331 -16.93 -48.56 2.84
C GLN A 331 -17.35 -49.02 1.44
N GLN A 332 -16.77 -48.45 0.38
CA GLN A 332 -17.07 -48.89 -0.98
C GLN A 332 -16.63 -50.35 -1.21
N ALA A 333 -15.48 -50.75 -0.68
CA ALA A 333 -15.01 -52.14 -0.73
C ALA A 333 -15.97 -53.07 0.01
N LYS A 334 -16.46 -52.69 1.20
CA LYS A 334 -17.47 -53.47 1.95
C LYS A 334 -18.80 -53.57 1.19
N VAL A 335 -19.24 -52.50 0.53
CA VAL A 335 -20.44 -52.52 -0.33
C VAL A 335 -20.23 -53.45 -1.54
N ASP A 336 -19.06 -53.43 -2.15
CA ASP A 336 -18.75 -54.29 -3.30
C ASP A 336 -18.59 -55.76 -2.88
N GLU A 337 -18.03 -56.03 -1.70
CA GLU A 337 -17.96 -57.35 -1.08
C GLU A 337 -19.36 -57.88 -0.75
N ALA A 338 -20.21 -57.08 -0.11
CA ALA A 338 -21.60 -57.43 0.17
C ALA A 338 -22.37 -57.69 -1.13
N ARG A 339 -22.16 -56.87 -2.18
CA ARG A 339 -22.75 -57.12 -3.51
C ARG A 339 -22.25 -58.41 -4.15
N PHE A 340 -21.00 -58.81 -3.90
CA PHE A 340 -20.44 -60.04 -4.44
C PHE A 340 -20.98 -61.29 -3.72
N GLU A 341 -21.08 -61.25 -2.39
CA GLU A 341 -21.70 -62.32 -1.58
C GLU A 341 -23.18 -62.50 -1.95
N VAL A 342 -23.91 -61.39 -2.10
CA VAL A 342 -25.34 -61.40 -2.40
C VAL A 342 -25.64 -61.77 -3.86
N ALA A 343 -24.68 -61.64 -4.79
CA ALA A 343 -24.81 -62.19 -6.14
C ALA A 343 -24.74 -63.74 -6.17
N LYS A 344 -24.41 -64.37 -5.04
CA LYS A 344 -24.20 -65.82 -4.92
C LYS A 344 -25.41 -66.56 -4.33
N GLU A 345 -26.27 -65.89 -3.57
CA GLU A 345 -27.42 -66.53 -2.90
C GLU A 345 -28.68 -65.66 -3.04
N ASP A 346 -29.70 -66.27 -3.65
CA ASP A 346 -31.11 -65.90 -3.82
C ASP A 346 -31.59 -64.46 -3.51
N THR A 347 -32.29 -63.94 -4.52
CA THR A 347 -32.78 -62.57 -4.74
C THR A 347 -33.76 -61.98 -3.72
N ILE A 348 -34.12 -62.67 -2.63
CA ILE A 348 -35.14 -62.19 -1.67
C ILE A 348 -34.52 -61.50 -0.45
N VAL A 349 -33.30 -61.86 -0.03
CA VAL A 349 -32.58 -61.16 1.07
C VAL A 349 -31.97 -59.83 0.60
N LEU A 350 -31.81 -59.68 -0.72
CA LEU A 350 -31.20 -58.52 -1.37
C LEU A 350 -31.98 -57.23 -1.11
N ASP A 351 -33.31 -57.27 -1.12
CA ASP A 351 -34.14 -56.07 -0.96
C ASP A 351 -34.12 -55.56 0.49
N GLU A 352 -34.11 -56.43 1.50
CA GLU A 352 -34.00 -56.02 2.91
C GLU A 352 -32.61 -55.46 3.23
N LEU A 353 -31.54 -56.10 2.73
CA LEU A 353 -30.17 -55.61 2.95
C LEU A 353 -29.91 -54.28 2.20
N VAL A 354 -30.45 -54.13 0.99
CA VAL A 354 -30.37 -52.86 0.25
C VAL A 354 -31.18 -51.79 0.96
N ALA A 355 -32.37 -52.09 1.48
CA ALA A 355 -33.16 -51.14 2.26
C ALA A 355 -32.44 -50.71 3.55
N SER A 356 -31.82 -51.66 4.26
CA SER A 356 -31.04 -51.36 5.48
C SER A 356 -29.82 -50.48 5.18
N HIS A 357 -29.04 -50.80 4.14
CA HIS A 357 -27.90 -49.98 3.76
C HIS A 357 -28.31 -48.62 3.20
N GLN A 358 -29.42 -48.54 2.47
CA GLN A 358 -29.94 -47.26 2.00
C GLN A 358 -30.35 -46.37 3.18
N ALA A 359 -30.99 -46.94 4.21
CA ALA A 359 -31.31 -46.21 5.43
C ALA A 359 -30.04 -45.71 6.16
N GLU A 360 -28.97 -46.49 6.18
CA GLU A 360 -27.68 -46.06 6.76
C GLU A 360 -27.01 -44.95 5.94
N VAL A 361 -27.03 -45.05 4.61
CA VAL A 361 -26.55 -43.98 3.71
C VAL A 361 -27.35 -42.70 3.92
N ASP A 362 -28.68 -42.79 4.01
CA ASP A 362 -29.55 -41.65 4.25
C ASP A 362 -29.26 -41.02 5.63
N GLN A 363 -28.94 -41.83 6.65
CA GLN A 363 -28.48 -41.35 7.95
C GLN A 363 -27.14 -40.61 7.83
N TYR A 364 -26.13 -41.17 7.15
CA TYR A 364 -24.85 -40.48 6.95
C TYR A 364 -24.98 -39.19 6.14
N GLU A 365 -25.88 -39.15 5.15
CA GLU A 365 -26.16 -37.92 4.40
C GLU A 365 -26.84 -36.86 5.29
N THR A 366 -27.68 -37.29 6.22
CA THR A 366 -28.28 -36.42 7.24
C THR A 366 -27.21 -35.88 8.20
N GLU A 367 -26.37 -36.73 8.79
CA GLU A 367 -25.28 -36.33 9.69
C GLU A 367 -24.25 -35.42 8.98
N LYS A 368 -23.94 -35.71 7.72
CA LYS A 368 -23.09 -34.85 6.89
C LYS A 368 -23.73 -33.48 6.69
N SER A 369 -25.04 -33.42 6.44
CA SER A 369 -25.76 -32.16 6.28
C SER A 369 -25.78 -31.35 7.59
N GLU A 370 -25.91 -32.01 8.73
CA GLU A 370 -25.81 -31.38 10.06
C GLU A 370 -24.40 -30.86 10.34
N LEU A 371 -23.34 -31.61 10.02
CA LEU A 371 -21.95 -31.15 10.17
C LEU A 371 -21.61 -29.97 9.26
N VAL A 372 -22.15 -29.95 8.03
CA VAL A 372 -22.00 -28.80 7.13
C VAL A 372 -22.74 -27.58 7.69
N ALA A 373 -23.95 -27.76 8.22
CA ALA A 373 -24.71 -26.68 8.85
C ALA A 373 -24.00 -26.12 10.10
N GLU A 374 -23.43 -26.99 10.94
CA GLU A 374 -22.66 -26.58 12.13
C GLU A 374 -21.36 -25.88 11.73
N THR A 375 -20.67 -26.36 10.69
CA THR A 375 -19.47 -25.70 10.14
C THR A 375 -19.79 -24.29 9.64
N GLU A 376 -20.91 -24.10 8.94
CA GLU A 376 -21.35 -22.77 8.52
C GLU A 376 -21.78 -21.90 9.71
N ARG A 377 -22.43 -22.47 10.73
CA ARG A 377 -22.75 -21.77 11.98
C ARG A 377 -21.48 -21.24 12.67
N LEU A 378 -20.45 -22.08 12.81
CA LEU A 378 -19.16 -21.72 13.40
C LEU A 378 -18.39 -20.70 12.56
N LYS A 379 -18.50 -20.74 11.22
CA LYS A 379 -17.93 -19.70 10.35
C LYS A 379 -18.60 -18.35 10.57
N VAL A 380 -19.93 -18.32 10.75
CA VAL A 380 -20.67 -17.09 11.08
C VAL A 380 -20.26 -16.57 12.45
N GLU A 381 -20.23 -17.42 13.48
CA GLU A 381 -19.79 -17.06 14.84
C GLU A 381 -18.35 -16.53 14.85
N LYS A 382 -17.43 -17.15 14.08
CA LYS A 382 -16.07 -16.65 13.91
C LYS A 382 -16.04 -15.24 13.31
N ARG A 383 -16.85 -14.97 12.27
CA ARG A 383 -16.93 -13.63 11.66
C ARG A 383 -17.49 -12.60 12.64
N GLU A 384 -18.50 -12.97 13.44
CA GLU A 384 -19.07 -12.10 14.47
C GLU A 384 -18.05 -11.80 15.58
N LEU A 385 -17.31 -12.80 16.06
CA LEU A 385 -16.24 -12.60 17.05
C LEU A 385 -15.11 -11.72 16.51
N GLN A 386 -14.73 -11.90 15.24
CA GLN A 386 -13.74 -11.04 14.58
C GLN A 386 -14.23 -9.59 14.46
N SER A 387 -15.49 -9.39 14.08
CA SER A 387 -16.12 -8.06 14.02
C SER A 387 -16.16 -7.40 15.40
N ASN A 388 -16.60 -8.13 16.41
CA ASN A 388 -16.66 -7.65 17.80
C ASN A 388 -15.25 -7.31 18.35
N PHE A 389 -14.23 -8.08 17.98
CA PHE A 389 -12.85 -7.80 18.38
C PHE A 389 -12.30 -6.55 17.69
N ALA A 390 -12.54 -6.40 16.40
CA ALA A 390 -12.16 -5.20 15.65
C ALA A 390 -12.83 -3.94 16.21
N GLU A 391 -14.14 -3.99 16.51
CA GLU A 391 -14.87 -2.88 17.12
C GLU A 391 -14.35 -2.52 18.51
N ARG A 392 -13.96 -3.51 19.33
CA ARG A 392 -13.34 -3.27 20.64
C ARG A 392 -11.97 -2.62 20.51
N LEU A 393 -11.13 -3.08 19.58
CA LEU A 393 -9.83 -2.47 19.28
C LEU A 393 -9.99 -1.02 18.82
N ASP A 394 -10.96 -0.73 17.95
CA ASP A 394 -11.23 0.63 17.49
C ASP A 394 -11.84 1.51 18.58
N ALA A 395 -12.59 0.95 19.53
CA ALA A 395 -13.06 1.67 20.71
C ALA A 395 -11.90 2.02 21.65
N GLU A 396 -11.03 1.06 21.96
CA GLU A 396 -9.86 1.26 22.82
C GLU A 396 -8.86 2.24 22.21
N LYS A 397 -8.61 2.15 20.90
CA LYS A 397 -7.79 3.11 20.15
C LYS A 397 -8.36 4.53 20.23
N ARG A 398 -9.69 4.69 20.11
CA ARG A 398 -10.36 6.00 20.27
C ARG A 398 -10.24 6.53 21.70
N GLU A 399 -10.32 5.66 22.70
CA GLU A 399 -10.14 6.04 24.11
C GLU A 399 -8.71 6.50 24.41
N ILE A 400 -7.69 5.74 23.98
CA ILE A 400 -6.28 6.11 24.09
C ILE A 400 -6.01 7.44 23.39
N GLN A 401 -6.53 7.61 22.17
CA GLN A 401 -6.36 8.87 21.43
C GLN A 401 -7.06 10.05 22.13
N SER A 402 -8.23 9.83 22.73
CA SER A 402 -8.93 10.84 23.54
C SER A 402 -8.11 11.24 24.76
N HIS A 403 -7.52 10.26 25.45
CA HIS A 403 -6.66 10.50 26.61
C HIS A 403 -5.39 11.28 26.23
N PHE A 404 -4.73 10.88 25.14
CA PHE A 404 -3.56 11.57 24.61
C PHE A 404 -3.88 13.02 24.23
N ASN A 405 -5.00 13.25 23.53
CA ASN A 405 -5.42 14.60 23.16
C ASN A 405 -5.74 15.46 24.39
N LYS A 406 -6.34 14.90 25.43
CA LYS A 406 -6.57 15.59 26.72
C LYS A 406 -5.26 15.95 27.39
N GLN A 407 -4.31 15.02 27.51
CA GLN A 407 -3.00 15.28 28.12
C GLN A 407 -2.20 16.32 27.32
N SER A 408 -2.18 16.20 25.99
CA SER A 408 -1.54 17.17 25.11
C SER A 408 -2.14 18.56 25.25
N SER A 409 -3.47 18.66 25.32
CA SER A 409 -4.16 19.95 25.59
C SER A 409 -3.81 20.54 26.95
N VAL A 410 -3.66 19.72 27.99
CA VAL A 410 -3.26 20.18 29.34
C VAL A 410 -1.81 20.68 29.33
N LEU A 411 -0.89 19.93 28.70
CA LEU A 411 0.51 20.32 28.57
C LEU A 411 0.69 21.60 27.74
N LEU A 412 -0.05 21.74 26.64
CA LEU A 412 -0.05 22.95 25.83
C LEU A 412 -0.59 24.15 26.61
N ALA A 413 -1.68 23.98 27.37
CA ALA A 413 -2.22 25.03 28.22
C ALA A 413 -1.23 25.43 29.35
N GLN A 414 -0.49 24.47 29.91
CA GLN A 414 0.55 24.74 30.89
C GLN A 414 1.73 25.50 30.28
N ARG A 415 2.25 25.04 29.13
CA ARG A 415 3.31 25.75 28.40
C ARG A 415 2.90 27.16 28.00
N GLN A 416 1.64 27.36 27.58
CA GLN A 416 1.15 28.70 27.26
C GLN A 416 1.15 29.60 28.50
N LYS A 417 0.72 29.10 29.66
CA LYS A 417 0.81 29.85 30.93
C LYS A 417 2.25 30.22 31.29
N GLU A 418 3.20 29.32 31.08
CA GLU A 418 4.63 29.58 31.32
C GLU A 418 5.18 30.63 30.37
N ILE A 419 4.79 30.62 29.10
CA ILE A 419 5.15 31.64 28.11
C ILE A 419 4.54 32.99 28.48
N ASP A 420 3.25 33.03 28.80
CA ASP A 420 2.56 34.26 29.21
C ASP A 420 3.21 34.85 30.47
N GLU A 421 3.67 34.00 31.39
CA GLU A 421 4.42 34.40 32.57
C GLU A 421 5.78 34.99 32.23
N ALA A 422 6.55 34.33 31.37
CA ALA A 422 7.85 34.81 30.92
C ALA A 422 7.73 36.15 30.20
N VAL A 423 6.73 36.31 29.33
CA VAL A 423 6.42 37.57 28.65
C VAL A 423 6.07 38.67 29.65
N ARG A 424 5.24 38.36 30.65
CA ARG A 424 4.87 39.30 31.72
C ARG A 424 6.07 39.76 32.54
N VAL A 425 6.99 38.85 32.87
CA VAL A 425 8.25 39.17 33.57
C VAL A 425 9.15 40.03 32.69
N ALA A 426 9.29 39.70 31.40
CA ALA A 426 10.08 40.48 30.46
C ALA A 426 9.53 41.90 30.27
N LEU A 427 8.21 42.07 30.14
CA LEU A 427 7.56 43.37 30.04
C LEU A 427 7.75 44.21 31.30
N ARG A 428 7.67 43.61 32.50
CA ARG A 428 8.00 44.32 33.76
C ARG A 428 9.47 44.76 33.80
N ALA A 429 10.38 43.90 33.37
CA ALA A 429 11.80 44.24 33.30
C ALA A 429 12.06 45.39 32.30
N GLN A 430 11.37 45.40 31.16
CA GLN A 430 11.44 46.48 30.18
C GLN A 430 10.83 47.78 30.71
N ALA A 431 9.66 47.73 31.38
CA ALA A 431 9.06 48.89 32.02
C ALA A 431 10.01 49.51 33.06
N ASN A 432 10.63 48.69 33.91
CA ASN A 432 11.62 49.16 34.89
C ASN A 432 12.85 49.82 34.22
N ARG A 433 13.27 49.32 33.04
CA ARG A 433 14.34 49.96 32.25
C ARG A 433 13.90 51.32 31.70
N ILE A 434 12.68 51.42 31.18
CA ILE A 434 12.13 52.69 30.68
C ILE A 434 12.06 53.71 31.81
N THR A 435 11.50 53.35 32.98
CA THR A 435 11.46 54.24 34.15
C THR A 435 12.85 54.66 34.62
N LYS A 436 13.84 53.75 34.55
CA LYS A 436 15.24 54.10 34.85
C LYS A 436 15.82 55.09 33.84
N LEU A 437 15.51 54.93 32.56
CA LEU A 437 15.95 55.86 31.52
C LEU A 437 15.26 57.21 31.62
N GLU A 438 13.96 57.25 31.95
CA GLU A 438 13.21 58.49 32.20
C GLU A 438 13.85 59.28 33.35
N LEU A 439 14.16 58.63 34.48
CA LEU A 439 14.89 59.27 35.59
C LEU A 439 16.27 59.82 35.17
N GLN A 440 16.99 59.11 34.28
CA GLN A 440 18.28 59.58 33.78
C GLN A 440 18.16 60.75 32.80
N VAL A 441 17.06 60.83 32.05
CA VAL A 441 16.76 61.97 31.17
C VAL A 441 16.41 63.19 32.01
N ASP A 442 15.56 63.03 33.03
CA ASP A 442 15.22 64.12 33.96
C ASP A 442 16.46 64.67 34.68
N ASP A 443 17.39 63.81 35.09
CA ASP A 443 18.68 64.22 35.66
C ASP A 443 19.55 65.00 34.64
N ARG A 444 19.57 64.58 33.37
CA ARG A 444 20.29 65.29 32.31
C ARG A 444 19.68 66.64 32.01
N ASP A 445 18.36 66.73 31.90
CA ASP A 445 17.67 67.99 31.64
C ASP A 445 17.85 68.97 32.80
N THR A 446 17.84 68.46 34.05
CA THR A 446 18.22 69.24 35.24
C THR A 446 19.67 69.73 35.15
N THR A 447 20.59 68.87 34.71
CA THR A 447 22.01 69.24 34.53
C THR A 447 22.19 70.27 33.43
N ILE A 448 21.48 70.14 32.30
CA ILE A 448 21.51 71.09 31.19
C ILE A 448 20.96 72.44 31.66
N ALA A 449 19.84 72.46 32.39
CA ALA A 449 19.29 73.70 32.95
C ALA A 449 20.28 74.41 33.90
N ILE A 450 21.03 73.66 34.73
CA ILE A 450 22.08 74.21 35.59
C ILE A 450 23.22 74.81 34.74
N LEU A 451 23.67 74.10 33.70
CA LEU A 451 24.74 74.57 32.81
C LEU A 451 24.32 75.80 32.00
N GLU A 452 23.09 75.83 31.49
CA GLU A 452 22.55 76.97 30.77
C GLU A 452 22.37 78.19 31.68
N GLY A 453 21.90 77.99 32.92
CA GLY A 453 21.88 79.04 33.94
C GLY A 453 23.27 79.60 34.25
N GLY A 454 24.29 78.72 34.35
CA GLY A 454 25.68 79.13 34.52
C GLY A 454 26.25 79.88 33.30
N ARG A 455 25.86 79.48 32.09
CA ARG A 455 26.27 80.15 30.85
C ARG A 455 25.68 81.55 30.73
N GLN A 456 24.40 81.71 31.07
CA GLN A 456 23.75 83.03 31.14
C GLN A 456 24.44 83.96 32.16
N GLN A 457 24.89 83.43 33.31
CA GLN A 457 25.71 84.21 34.26
C GLN A 457 27.08 84.59 33.69
N GLN A 458 27.75 83.69 32.95
CA GLN A 458 29.04 84.00 32.32
C GLN A 458 28.91 85.03 31.20
N ASP A 459 27.86 84.96 30.39
CA ASP A 459 27.63 85.92 29.32
C ASP A 459 27.27 87.31 29.86
N ALA A 460 26.51 87.37 30.96
CA ALA A 460 26.29 88.62 31.70
C ALA A 460 27.62 89.21 32.24
N ALA A 461 28.52 88.37 32.76
CA ALA A 461 29.84 88.80 33.21
C ALA A 461 30.73 89.28 32.04
N ARG A 462 30.72 88.57 30.91
CA ARG A 462 31.48 88.95 29.70
C ARG A 462 30.99 90.24 29.06
N GLY A 463 29.67 90.49 29.03
CA GLY A 463 29.12 91.76 28.59
C GLY A 463 29.63 92.94 29.42
N THR A 464 29.79 92.73 30.72
CA THR A 464 30.31 93.73 31.66
C THR A 464 31.81 94.01 31.41
N ILE A 465 32.60 92.97 31.09
CA ILE A 465 34.04 93.11 30.76
C ILE A 465 34.23 93.73 29.37
N GLY A 466 33.41 93.37 28.39
CA GLY A 466 33.48 93.90 27.02
C GLY A 466 33.21 95.41 26.96
N LEU A 467 32.32 95.91 27.81
CA LEU A 467 32.10 97.35 27.97
C LEU A 467 33.31 98.08 28.61
N ALA A 468 34.02 97.42 29.54
CA ALA A 468 35.22 98.00 30.14
C ALA A 468 36.40 98.09 29.13
N ILE A 469 36.56 97.09 28.26
CA ILE A 469 37.65 97.07 27.28
C ILE A 469 37.40 98.06 26.12
N ARG A 470 36.15 98.21 25.68
CA ARG A 470 35.83 99.14 24.57
C ARG A 470 35.98 100.62 24.96
N ALA A 471 36.01 100.95 26.25
CA ALA A 471 36.32 102.31 26.70
C ALA A 471 37.81 102.70 26.55
N VAL A 472 38.73 101.74 26.36
CA VAL A 472 40.18 102.01 26.34
C VAL A 472 40.74 102.15 24.91
N ALA A 473 40.06 101.62 23.89
CA ALA A 473 40.54 101.68 22.50
C ALA A 473 39.76 102.73 21.69
N GLY A 474 40.20 103.98 21.80
CA GLY A 474 39.72 105.08 20.99
C GLY A 474 40.27 105.07 19.56
N ALA A 475 39.38 105.38 18.62
CA ALA A 475 39.58 106.07 17.35
C ALA A 475 40.52 105.47 16.29
N ALA A 476 39.94 104.85 15.26
CA ALA A 476 40.09 105.27 13.86
C ALA A 476 39.16 104.46 12.94
N GLN A 477 38.34 105.18 12.16
CA GLN A 477 37.65 104.70 10.95
C GLN A 477 38.66 104.17 9.91
N PRO A 478 38.23 103.26 9.01
CA PRO A 478 37.84 103.73 7.69
C PRO A 478 36.60 103.05 7.11
N ASP A 479 35.89 103.84 6.30
CA ASP A 479 34.88 103.44 5.34
C ASP A 479 35.43 102.47 4.29
N ALA A 480 34.62 101.47 3.91
CA ALA A 480 34.52 100.97 2.53
C ALA A 480 33.27 100.09 2.39
N ASP A 481 32.26 100.70 1.75
CA ASP A 481 31.26 100.09 0.88
C ASP A 481 31.73 98.80 0.20
N VAL A 482 30.96 97.70 0.26
CA VAL A 482 30.76 96.70 -0.83
C VAL A 482 29.55 95.80 -0.46
N THR A 483 28.45 96.08 -1.16
CA THR A 483 27.37 95.20 -1.67
C THR A 483 26.74 94.12 -0.78
N LYS A 484 25.49 94.42 -0.39
CA LYS A 484 24.39 93.47 -0.14
C LYS A 484 24.18 92.55 -1.36
N ASP A 485 24.35 91.26 -1.19
CA ASP A 485 23.62 90.24 -1.97
C ASP A 485 22.78 89.39 -1.02
N THR A 486 21.48 89.66 -1.07
CA THR A 486 20.39 88.85 -0.50
C THR A 486 20.00 87.83 -1.55
N ALA A 487 20.29 86.55 -1.34
CA ALA A 487 19.73 85.46 -2.13
C ALA A 487 19.37 84.27 -1.23
N GLU A 488 18.06 84.16 -1.03
CA GLU A 488 17.24 82.94 -1.07
C GLU A 488 17.53 81.80 -0.08
N GLY A 489 16.56 81.63 0.80
CA GLY A 489 16.37 80.45 1.63
C GLY A 489 16.17 79.20 0.78
N ILE A 490 16.92 78.16 1.13
CA ILE A 490 16.67 76.80 0.72
C ILE A 490 16.08 76.09 1.95
N GLU A 491 14.75 76.04 1.99
CA GLU A 491 14.01 75.06 2.77
C GLU A 491 14.33 73.67 2.19
N GLN A 492 15.34 72.99 2.76
CA GLN A 492 15.59 71.59 2.46
C GLN A 492 14.65 70.74 3.31
N SER A 493 13.63 70.22 2.63
CA SER A 493 12.70 69.23 3.13
C SER A 493 13.43 68.05 3.77
N VAL A 494 13.07 67.79 5.02
CA VAL A 494 13.44 66.60 5.78
C VAL A 494 12.80 65.40 5.08
N GLY A 495 13.58 64.72 4.24
CA GLY A 495 13.20 63.47 3.62
C GLY A 495 13.23 62.34 4.64
N ASP A 496 12.05 61.94 5.09
CA ASP A 496 11.79 60.70 5.83
C ASP A 496 12.40 59.49 5.09
N LYS A 497 13.58 59.07 5.56
CA LYS A 497 14.18 57.79 5.19
C LYS A 497 13.52 56.68 6.01
N HIS A 498 12.30 56.29 5.63
CA HIS A 498 11.67 55.10 6.18
C HIS A 498 12.32 53.81 5.64
N ALA A 499 12.89 53.07 6.59
CA ALA A 499 12.86 51.61 6.72
C ALA A 499 13.05 50.80 5.42
N ARG A 500 14.31 50.46 5.13
CA ARG A 500 14.64 49.30 4.30
C ARG A 500 14.17 48.05 5.05
N SER A 501 13.08 47.44 4.57
CA SER A 501 12.59 46.16 5.06
C SER A 501 13.63 45.08 4.78
N VAL A 502 14.13 44.45 5.85
CA VAL A 502 14.97 43.26 5.81
C VAL A 502 14.09 42.09 5.36
N SER A 503 13.93 41.91 4.05
CA SER A 503 13.18 40.79 3.46
C SER A 503 13.73 40.44 2.08
N ASP A 504 15.05 40.45 1.92
CA ASP A 504 15.73 40.04 0.68
C ASP A 504 17.02 39.27 1.01
N PHE A 505 16.92 38.23 1.84
CA PHE A 505 17.92 37.15 1.85
C PHE A 505 17.48 36.10 0.83
N TYR A 506 17.86 36.34 -0.44
CA TYR A 506 17.78 35.36 -1.50
C TYR A 506 18.88 34.32 -1.26
N PHE A 507 18.48 33.13 -0.82
CA PHE A 507 19.34 31.93 -0.79
C PHE A 507 19.73 31.59 -2.23
N ASP A 508 21.01 31.77 -2.56
CA ASP A 508 21.61 31.34 -3.84
C ASP A 508 22.10 29.89 -3.69
N PRO A 509 21.45 28.89 -4.33
CA PRO A 509 21.82 27.48 -4.18
C PRO A 509 23.05 27.05 -5.00
N SER A 510 23.78 27.98 -5.62
CA SER A 510 24.93 27.66 -6.47
C SER A 510 26.26 27.44 -5.72
N ILE A 511 26.27 27.51 -4.39
CA ILE A 511 27.48 27.24 -3.58
C ILE A 511 27.80 25.73 -3.43
N PHE A 512 26.95 24.82 -3.90
CA PHE A 512 27.18 23.37 -3.79
C PHE A 512 27.65 22.68 -5.09
N ASP A 513 28.29 23.41 -6.00
CA ASP A 513 29.05 22.81 -7.10
C ASP A 513 30.52 22.62 -6.68
N GLU A 514 30.79 21.68 -5.75
CA GLU A 514 32.14 21.13 -5.58
C GLU A 514 32.32 19.88 -6.46
N PRO A 515 33.42 19.79 -7.24
CA PRO A 515 33.57 18.77 -8.26
C PRO A 515 33.92 17.43 -7.62
N ALA A 516 33.19 16.40 -8.02
CA ALA A 516 33.46 15.01 -7.69
C ALA A 516 34.93 14.65 -8.02
N GLY A 517 35.76 14.67 -6.98
CA GLY A 517 37.15 14.25 -7.01
C GLY A 517 37.23 12.76 -7.31
N THR A 518 37.72 12.47 -8.51
CA THR A 518 38.23 11.18 -8.95
C THR A 518 39.21 10.60 -7.94
N THR A 519 38.79 9.61 -7.16
CA THR A 519 39.72 8.69 -6.49
C THR A 519 39.65 7.37 -7.23
N ALA A 520 40.54 7.26 -8.21
CA ALA A 520 40.93 6.01 -8.82
C ALA A 520 41.62 5.14 -7.76
N GLN A 521 41.05 3.98 -7.45
CA GLN A 521 41.80 2.86 -6.89
C GLN A 521 41.53 1.62 -7.73
N HIS A 522 42.47 1.42 -8.65
CA HIS A 522 42.82 0.17 -9.29
C HIS A 522 42.73 -1.01 -8.31
N VAL A 523 41.86 -1.97 -8.61
CA VAL A 523 42.20 -3.38 -8.47
C VAL A 523 41.87 -4.02 -9.81
N ALA A 524 42.93 -4.37 -10.51
CA ALA A 524 42.93 -5.03 -11.80
C ALA A 524 42.86 -6.55 -11.62
N ASP A 525 42.40 -7.18 -12.70
CA ASP A 525 42.68 -8.54 -13.15
C ASP A 525 41.93 -9.72 -12.51
N GLY A 526 41.10 -10.32 -13.34
CA GLY A 526 40.42 -11.59 -13.15
C GLY A 526 39.70 -12.02 -14.42
N ASP A 527 40.42 -12.01 -15.55
CA ASP A 527 40.06 -12.71 -16.78
C ASP A 527 40.00 -14.23 -16.50
N GLU A 528 38.83 -14.85 -16.66
CA GLU A 528 38.76 -16.26 -17.04
C GLU A 528 37.71 -16.43 -18.14
N ASP A 529 38.26 -16.54 -19.34
CA ASP A 529 37.65 -17.02 -20.57
C ASP A 529 36.82 -18.30 -20.35
N ARG A 530 35.57 -18.29 -20.80
CA ARG A 530 34.87 -19.52 -21.17
C ARG A 530 33.99 -19.27 -22.38
N ASP A 531 34.67 -19.18 -23.52
CA ASP A 531 34.12 -19.45 -24.84
C ASP A 531 33.84 -20.96 -25.04
N ASP A 532 33.09 -21.24 -26.10
CA ASP A 532 32.84 -22.53 -26.77
C ASP A 532 31.63 -23.38 -26.30
N HIS A 533 30.48 -23.17 -26.96
CA HIS A 533 29.99 -24.08 -28.03
C HIS A 533 28.53 -23.75 -28.46
N LEU A 534 28.39 -23.17 -29.66
CA LEU A 534 27.28 -23.39 -30.59
C LEU A 534 27.40 -24.80 -31.22
N PRO A 535 26.51 -25.25 -32.15
CA PRO A 535 25.05 -25.14 -32.29
C PRO A 535 24.41 -26.53 -32.63
N GLY A 536 23.09 -26.60 -32.83
CA GLY A 536 22.47 -27.80 -33.41
C GLY A 536 20.98 -27.67 -33.71
N GLU A 537 20.68 -27.31 -34.96
CA GLU A 537 19.37 -27.22 -35.59
C GLU A 537 18.58 -28.54 -35.59
N GLY A 538 17.25 -28.42 -35.67
CA GLY A 538 16.35 -29.56 -35.85
C GLY A 538 14.93 -29.14 -36.21
N HIS A 539 14.78 -28.50 -37.38
CA HIS A 539 13.52 -28.44 -38.12
C HIS A 539 12.91 -29.84 -38.28
N LEU A 540 11.58 -29.98 -38.12
CA LEU A 540 10.70 -30.63 -39.10
C LEU A 540 9.22 -30.46 -38.72
N ASN A 541 8.48 -29.99 -39.71
CA ASN A 541 7.03 -29.83 -39.73
C ASN A 541 6.33 -31.19 -39.65
N GLU A 542 5.16 -31.25 -39.01
CA GLU A 542 4.07 -32.07 -39.54
C GLU A 542 2.71 -31.50 -39.15
N ALA A 543 1.89 -31.38 -40.18
CA ALA A 543 0.64 -30.66 -40.23
C ALA A 543 -0.56 -31.61 -40.09
N HIS A 544 -1.73 -30.98 -39.90
CA HIS A 544 -3.08 -31.50 -40.11
C HIS A 544 -3.67 -32.43 -39.06
N THR A 545 -4.51 -31.86 -38.19
CA THR A 545 -5.88 -32.40 -38.02
C THR A 545 -6.85 -31.25 -37.74
N ALA A 546 -7.42 -30.71 -38.82
CA ALA A 546 -8.63 -29.91 -38.77
C ALA A 546 -9.81 -30.88 -38.87
N LEU A 547 -10.69 -30.94 -37.87
CA LEU A 547 -12.05 -31.48 -37.99
C LEU A 547 -12.85 -31.06 -36.75
N GLY A 548 -14.07 -30.53 -36.95
CA GLY A 548 -15.14 -30.68 -35.96
C GLY A 548 -15.77 -29.42 -35.38
N ARG A 549 -16.31 -28.56 -36.24
CA ARG A 549 -17.38 -27.60 -35.93
C ARG A 549 -18.66 -28.36 -35.56
N ALA A 550 -19.24 -28.11 -34.38
CA ALA A 550 -20.69 -28.04 -34.10
C ALA A 550 -20.96 -28.00 -32.59
N GLY A 551 -21.73 -27.01 -32.13
CA GLY A 551 -22.26 -27.02 -30.76
C GLY A 551 -22.69 -25.67 -30.20
N ASP A 552 -23.33 -24.81 -31.00
CA ASP A 552 -24.14 -23.70 -30.48
C ASP A 552 -25.35 -24.28 -29.74
N LEU A 553 -25.37 -24.19 -28.40
CA LEU A 553 -26.58 -24.32 -27.61
C LEU A 553 -26.58 -23.26 -26.49
N SER A 554 -27.22 -22.14 -26.82
CA SER A 554 -28.06 -21.29 -25.98
C SER A 554 -27.68 -21.14 -24.51
N ARG A 555 -26.89 -20.10 -24.22
CA ARG A 555 -26.74 -19.55 -22.87
C ARG A 555 -28.01 -18.77 -22.48
N PRO A 556 -28.61 -19.01 -21.30
CA PRO A 556 -29.91 -18.48 -20.93
C PRO A 556 -29.90 -16.97 -20.64
N THR A 557 -30.85 -16.28 -21.25
CA THR A 557 -31.17 -14.86 -21.09
C THR A 557 -31.59 -14.56 -19.65
N ALA A 558 -30.83 -13.71 -18.97
CA ALA A 558 -31.22 -13.16 -17.67
C ALA A 558 -32.32 -12.10 -17.84
N PRO A 559 -33.28 -12.00 -16.89
CA PRO A 559 -34.47 -11.17 -17.03
C PRO A 559 -34.17 -9.67 -16.86
N SER A 560 -34.66 -8.90 -17.81
CA SER A 560 -34.68 -7.44 -17.86
C SER A 560 -35.50 -6.85 -16.69
N VAL A 561 -34.87 -6.01 -15.87
CA VAL A 561 -35.54 -5.19 -14.86
C VAL A 561 -35.89 -3.82 -15.49
N PRO A 562 -37.08 -3.23 -15.23
CA PRO A 562 -37.68 -2.24 -16.11
C PRO A 562 -37.09 -0.84 -15.93
N SER A 563 -36.85 -0.17 -17.06
CA SER A 563 -36.63 1.28 -17.17
C SER A 563 -37.78 2.06 -16.53
N LEU A 564 -37.45 2.85 -15.51
CA LEU A 564 -38.24 3.99 -15.08
C LEU A 564 -37.76 5.22 -15.86
N SER A 565 -38.50 5.52 -16.91
CA SER A 565 -38.44 6.79 -17.62
C SER A 565 -39.33 7.83 -16.94
N ASP A 566 -38.91 9.08 -17.09
CA ASP A 566 -39.72 10.30 -17.17
C ASP A 566 -40.36 10.90 -15.90
N ALA A 567 -39.79 12.02 -15.46
CA ALA A 567 -40.45 13.31 -15.21
C ALA A 567 -39.42 14.24 -14.52
N SER A 568 -39.26 15.54 -14.77
CA SER A 568 -39.81 16.50 -15.71
C SER A 568 -39.04 17.82 -15.52
N GLN A 569 -38.65 18.44 -16.63
CA GLN A 569 -38.79 19.87 -16.94
C GLN A 569 -38.24 20.95 -15.98
N ALA A 570 -37.19 21.61 -16.47
CA ALA A 570 -37.17 23.02 -16.89
C ALA A 570 -37.73 24.10 -15.94
N ALA A 571 -36.82 24.96 -15.46
CA ALA A 571 -37.10 26.36 -15.18
C ALA A 571 -35.96 27.23 -15.74
N ALA A 572 -36.34 28.11 -16.65
CA ALA A 572 -35.48 28.95 -17.46
C ALA A 572 -35.41 30.39 -16.92
N LEU A 573 -34.23 31.02 -17.08
CA LEU A 573 -33.93 32.46 -17.24
C LEU A 573 -34.30 33.44 -16.10
N PRO A 574 -33.41 34.42 -15.85
CA PRO A 574 -33.58 35.70 -16.58
C PRO A 574 -32.26 36.27 -17.15
N SER A 575 -32.31 36.61 -18.43
CA SER A 575 -31.37 37.48 -19.15
C SER A 575 -31.67 38.95 -18.85
N VAL A 576 -30.64 39.81 -18.74
CA VAL A 576 -30.80 41.27 -18.93
C VAL A 576 -29.61 41.82 -19.74
N PRO A 577 -29.82 42.75 -20.69
CA PRO A 577 -28.91 43.03 -21.81
C PRO A 577 -28.32 44.45 -21.82
N GLY A 578 -27.23 44.60 -22.58
CA GLY A 578 -26.97 45.80 -23.39
C GLY A 578 -26.02 46.85 -22.81
N MET A 579 -24.88 47.06 -23.49
CA MET A 579 -24.38 48.38 -23.90
C MET A 579 -23.13 48.25 -24.80
N SER A 580 -23.35 48.42 -26.10
CA SER A 580 -22.40 49.06 -27.04
C SER A 580 -22.62 50.59 -26.92
N PRO A 581 -21.68 51.51 -27.25
CA PRO A 581 -21.07 51.57 -28.58
C PRO A 581 -19.63 52.13 -28.72
N ALA A 582 -19.08 51.80 -29.89
CA ALA A 582 -18.09 52.45 -30.74
C ALA A 582 -17.67 53.91 -30.45
N GLN A 583 -16.38 54.18 -30.66
CA GLN A 583 -15.94 55.27 -31.54
C GLN A 583 -14.50 55.05 -32.03
N ALA A 584 -14.24 55.57 -33.22
CA ALA A 584 -13.20 55.19 -34.16
C ALA A 584 -12.31 56.39 -34.52
N VAL A 585 -11.01 56.13 -34.81
CA VAL A 585 -10.13 56.83 -35.80
C VAL A 585 -9.66 58.26 -35.41
N PRO A 586 -8.49 58.80 -35.87
CA PRO A 586 -7.53 58.34 -36.89
C PRO A 586 -6.02 58.33 -36.54
N THR A 587 -5.33 57.52 -37.34
CA THR A 587 -3.96 57.58 -37.87
C THR A 587 -3.30 58.95 -38.07
N GLY A 588 -2.01 59.03 -37.74
CA GLY A 588 -1.05 60.02 -38.25
C GLY A 588 0.40 59.51 -38.08
N PRO A 589 1.28 59.58 -39.10
CA PRO A 589 2.55 58.84 -39.16
C PRO A 589 3.78 59.68 -38.75
N GLY A 590 4.82 59.01 -38.26
CA GLY A 590 6.11 59.64 -37.96
C GLY A 590 7.19 58.60 -37.66
N THR A 591 8.06 58.42 -38.63
CA THR A 591 9.21 57.51 -38.75
C THR A 591 10.20 57.47 -37.58
N SER A 592 10.67 56.24 -37.32
CA SER A 592 11.93 55.76 -36.72
C SER A 592 13.02 56.77 -36.35
N PRO A 593 13.66 56.54 -35.19
CA PRO A 593 14.94 55.82 -35.24
C PRO A 593 15.07 54.72 -34.17
N ALA A 594 15.56 53.54 -34.58
CA ALA A 594 16.36 52.64 -33.73
C ALA A 594 17.71 53.34 -33.40
N PRO A 595 18.47 53.02 -32.34
CA PRO A 595 18.53 51.73 -31.64
C PRO A 595 18.69 51.81 -30.09
N ALA A 596 18.42 50.72 -29.38
CA ALA A 596 19.29 50.15 -28.33
C ALA A 596 18.52 49.05 -27.59
N LEU A 597 19.09 47.85 -27.64
CA LEU A 597 18.68 46.63 -26.93
C LEU A 597 18.71 46.86 -25.41
N MET A 598 17.66 47.45 -24.84
CA MET A 598 17.43 47.47 -23.41
C MET A 598 16.50 46.32 -23.07
N ASN A 599 17.14 45.29 -22.53
CA ASN A 599 16.60 44.07 -21.96
C ASN A 599 15.59 44.41 -20.86
N THR A 600 14.34 44.69 -21.25
CA THR A 600 13.24 44.95 -20.32
C THR A 600 12.78 43.63 -19.73
N ARG A 601 13.57 43.15 -18.76
CA ARG A 601 13.17 42.15 -17.77
C ARG A 601 11.99 42.75 -17.01
N SER A 602 10.81 42.52 -17.59
CA SER A 602 9.53 43.03 -17.13
C SER A 602 9.36 42.69 -15.66
N LYS A 603 9.52 43.71 -14.81
CA LYS A 603 9.18 43.69 -13.40
C LYS A 603 7.69 43.37 -13.34
N ARG A 604 7.37 42.08 -13.20
CA ARG A 604 6.04 41.64 -12.79
C ARG A 604 5.82 42.24 -11.41
N LYS A 605 5.05 43.33 -11.43
CA LYS A 605 4.48 44.04 -10.30
C LYS A 605 4.02 42.97 -9.31
N SER A 606 4.74 42.91 -8.20
CA SER A 606 4.52 41.98 -7.10
C SER A 606 3.05 42.05 -6.73
N ALA A 607 2.33 40.95 -6.98
CA ALA A 607 0.97 40.82 -6.51
C ALA A 607 1.00 40.89 -4.98
N ASP A 608 0.13 41.76 -4.47
CA ASP A 608 -0.08 42.12 -3.08
C ASP A 608 0.02 40.89 -2.13
N PRO A 609 1.00 40.86 -1.20
CA PRO A 609 1.20 39.72 -0.31
C PRO A 609 0.00 39.43 0.62
N GLN A 610 -0.95 40.37 0.77
CA GLN A 610 -2.16 40.15 1.57
C GLN A 610 -3.17 39.16 0.95
N ALA A 611 -3.05 38.81 -0.34
CA ALA A 611 -3.97 37.83 -0.94
C ALA A 611 -3.65 36.36 -0.57
N ARG A 612 -2.49 36.06 0.04
CA ARG A 612 -2.09 34.68 0.37
C ARG A 612 -2.41 34.24 1.80
N GLU A 613 -2.75 35.16 2.70
CA GLU A 613 -2.95 34.82 4.12
C GLU A 613 -4.36 34.29 4.43
N GLY A 614 -5.33 34.49 3.54
CA GLY A 614 -6.74 34.15 3.77
C GLY A 614 -7.17 32.70 3.46
N GLN A 615 -6.29 31.80 3.03
CA GLN A 615 -6.67 30.43 2.62
C GLN A 615 -5.97 29.30 3.37
N LYS A 616 -5.52 29.54 4.61
CA LYS A 616 -5.34 28.45 5.60
C LYS A 616 -6.70 27.99 6.14
N ARG A 617 -7.65 27.68 5.24
CA ARG A 617 -8.84 26.92 5.65
C ARG A 617 -8.30 25.58 6.15
N SER A 618 -8.55 25.27 7.43
CA SER A 618 -8.16 23.99 8.03
C SER A 618 -8.66 22.89 7.10
N ARG A 619 -7.74 22.26 6.35
CA ARG A 619 -8.12 21.19 5.43
C ARG A 619 -8.57 20.05 6.32
N LYS A 620 -9.88 19.79 6.32
CA LYS A 620 -10.46 18.65 7.02
C LYS A 620 -9.76 17.41 6.49
N ARG A 621 -9.02 16.73 7.35
CA ARG A 621 -8.32 15.49 6.99
C ARG A 621 -9.40 14.49 6.55
N VAL A 622 -9.26 13.97 5.34
CA VAL A 622 -10.17 12.95 4.80
C VAL A 622 -9.82 11.64 5.51
N PRO A 623 -10.81 10.83 5.96
CA PRO A 623 -10.54 9.53 6.54
C PRO A 623 -9.69 8.65 5.60
N ASP A 624 -8.72 7.92 6.14
CA ASP A 624 -7.75 7.16 5.33
C ASP A 624 -8.43 6.16 4.37
N ALA A 625 -9.55 5.56 4.77
CA ALA A 625 -10.34 4.65 3.92
C ALA A 625 -10.93 5.33 2.68
N GLU A 626 -11.42 6.57 2.83
CA GLU A 626 -11.96 7.36 1.71
C GLU A 626 -10.82 7.86 0.82
N ALA A 627 -9.69 8.26 1.41
CA ALA A 627 -8.50 8.64 0.65
C ALA A 627 -7.97 7.46 -0.20
N HIS A 628 -7.97 6.25 0.36
CA HIS A 628 -7.59 5.02 -0.32
C HIS A 628 -8.57 4.67 -1.45
N ALA A 629 -9.87 4.73 -1.21
CA ALA A 629 -10.88 4.48 -2.24
C ALA A 629 -10.76 5.46 -3.42
N ASN A 630 -10.55 6.76 -3.13
CA ASN A 630 -10.31 7.77 -4.15
C ASN A 630 -8.98 7.55 -4.89
N GLY A 631 -7.93 7.12 -4.17
CA GLY A 631 -6.64 6.72 -4.74
C GLY A 631 -6.78 5.59 -5.75
N GLN A 632 -7.48 4.52 -5.38
CA GLN A 632 -7.77 3.36 -6.22
C GLN A 632 -8.63 3.72 -7.43
N ALA A 633 -9.69 4.52 -7.25
CA ALA A 633 -10.54 4.99 -8.34
C ALA A 633 -9.78 5.89 -9.34
N LEU A 634 -8.79 6.66 -8.85
CA LEU A 634 -7.91 7.42 -9.73
C LEU A 634 -6.92 6.51 -10.46
N LEU A 635 -6.31 5.55 -9.75
CA LEU A 635 -5.36 4.60 -10.32
C LEU A 635 -6.01 3.72 -11.40
N SER A 636 -7.30 3.37 -11.26
CA SER A 636 -8.04 2.60 -12.26
C SER A 636 -8.21 3.35 -13.59
N LYS A 637 -7.97 4.67 -13.64
CA LYS A 637 -7.94 5.45 -14.88
C LYS A 637 -6.56 5.47 -15.56
N PHE A 638 -5.55 4.84 -14.95
CA PHE A 638 -4.22 4.71 -15.52
C PHE A 638 -3.99 3.32 -16.09
N CYS A 639 -3.31 3.28 -17.24
CA CYS A 639 -2.64 2.08 -17.71
C CYS A 639 -1.16 2.12 -17.27
N ILE A 640 -0.75 1.16 -16.44
CA ILE A 640 0.64 1.05 -15.97
C ILE A 640 1.46 0.32 -17.04
N ALA A 641 2.35 1.04 -17.73
CA ALA A 641 3.05 0.53 -18.91
C ALA A 641 4.28 -0.35 -18.62
N TRP A 642 4.38 -0.92 -17.43
CA TRP A 642 5.38 -1.94 -17.07
C TRP A 642 4.72 -2.98 -16.16
N ASN A 643 5.44 -4.04 -15.81
CA ASN A 643 4.94 -5.03 -14.83
C ASN A 643 5.40 -4.59 -13.44
N PRO A 644 4.61 -3.78 -12.70
CA PRO A 644 5.02 -3.39 -11.37
C PRO A 644 5.06 -4.62 -10.47
N THR A 645 6.12 -4.73 -9.68
CA THR A 645 6.17 -5.71 -8.59
C THR A 645 5.04 -5.45 -7.60
N GLU A 646 4.71 -6.43 -6.76
CA GLU A 646 3.67 -6.24 -5.74
C GLU A 646 4.01 -5.12 -4.75
N GLU A 647 5.31 -4.94 -4.48
CA GLU A 647 5.83 -3.83 -3.69
C GLU A 647 5.66 -2.48 -4.40
N GLU A 648 6.01 -2.39 -5.70
CA GLU A 648 5.78 -1.19 -6.50
C GLU A 648 4.30 -0.83 -6.59
N ARG A 649 3.41 -1.82 -6.74
CA ARG A 649 1.96 -1.58 -6.71
C ARG A 649 1.53 -0.97 -5.38
N ARG A 650 2.01 -1.51 -4.25
CA ARG A 650 1.72 -0.96 -2.92
C ARG A 650 2.25 0.47 -2.75
N MET A 651 3.45 0.76 -3.25
CA MET A 651 4.03 2.12 -3.23
C MET A 651 3.23 3.12 -4.08
N ILE A 652 2.79 2.71 -5.28
CA ILE A 652 1.96 3.53 -6.16
C ILE A 652 0.61 3.82 -5.49
N ASP A 653 -0.05 2.79 -4.96
CA ASP A 653 -1.35 2.93 -4.30
C ASP A 653 -1.29 3.85 -3.07
N THR A 654 -0.25 3.70 -2.26
CA THR A 654 0.02 4.58 -1.11
C THR A 654 0.25 6.03 -1.56
N SER A 655 0.99 6.23 -2.66
CA SER A 655 1.25 7.56 -3.23
C SER A 655 -0.03 8.22 -3.73
N PHE A 656 -0.92 7.46 -4.38
CA PHE A 656 -2.20 7.96 -4.88
C PHE A 656 -3.16 8.29 -3.73
N SER A 657 -3.22 7.43 -2.72
CA SER A 657 -3.98 7.68 -1.49
C SER A 657 -3.50 8.96 -0.77
N THR A 658 -2.19 9.21 -0.78
CA THR A 658 -1.58 10.40 -0.20
C THR A 658 -2.10 11.69 -0.83
N PHE A 659 -2.41 11.70 -2.14
CA PHE A 659 -3.00 12.87 -2.79
C PHE A 659 -4.32 13.31 -2.14
N PHE A 660 -5.13 12.34 -1.69
CA PHE A 660 -6.45 12.57 -1.12
C PHE A 660 -6.44 12.74 0.40
N SER A 661 -5.44 12.16 1.09
CA SER A 661 -5.24 12.34 2.55
C SER A 661 -5.11 13.83 2.96
N LEU A 662 -4.64 14.67 2.03
CA LEU A 662 -4.50 16.12 2.20
C LEU A 662 -5.82 16.90 1.97
N GLY A 663 -6.94 16.20 1.76
CA GLY A 663 -8.25 16.79 1.48
C GLY A 663 -8.35 17.44 0.10
N LYS A 664 -7.62 16.92 -0.90
CA LYS A 664 -7.77 17.36 -2.28
C LYS A 664 -9.01 16.71 -2.88
N ASP A 665 -9.78 17.51 -3.61
CA ASP A 665 -10.93 17.05 -4.37
C ASP A 665 -10.50 16.15 -5.55
N PRO A 666 -11.11 14.96 -5.76
CA PRO A 666 -10.87 14.09 -6.92
C PRO A 666 -10.88 14.80 -8.27
N ALA A 667 -11.88 15.64 -8.55
CA ALA A 667 -11.97 16.33 -9.82
C ALA A 667 -10.82 17.35 -10.00
N ALA A 668 -10.43 18.06 -8.93
CA ALA A 668 -9.27 18.95 -8.95
C ALA A 668 -7.94 18.21 -9.19
N VAL A 669 -7.77 17.00 -8.65
CA VAL A 669 -6.59 16.17 -8.90
C VAL A 669 -6.57 15.71 -10.36
N GLU A 670 -7.69 15.24 -10.90
CA GLU A 670 -7.79 14.85 -12.32
C GLU A 670 -7.49 16.01 -13.27
N ALA A 671 -8.05 17.20 -13.01
CA ALA A 671 -7.76 18.39 -13.80
C ALA A 671 -6.27 18.77 -13.75
N LYS A 672 -5.62 18.56 -12.60
CA LYS A 672 -4.18 18.79 -12.45
C LYS A 672 -3.33 17.76 -13.20
N ILE A 673 -3.78 16.51 -13.26
CA ILE A 673 -3.16 15.45 -14.07
C ILE A 673 -3.30 15.77 -15.56
N ASP A 674 -4.48 16.21 -16.00
CA ASP A 674 -4.70 16.65 -17.37
C ASP A 674 -3.75 17.79 -17.76
N GLN A 675 -3.61 18.79 -16.90
CA GLN A 675 -2.67 19.89 -17.09
C GLN A 675 -1.22 19.41 -17.13
N TYR A 676 -0.85 18.47 -16.28
CA TYR A 676 0.49 17.86 -16.26
C TYR A 676 0.79 17.11 -17.57
N CYS A 677 -0.10 16.21 -17.99
CA CYS A 677 0.06 15.40 -19.20
C CYS A 677 0.02 16.26 -20.47
N MET A 678 -0.79 17.32 -20.47
CA MET A 678 -0.85 18.25 -21.58
C MET A 678 0.41 19.13 -21.64
N GLY A 679 0.97 19.55 -20.52
CA GLY A 679 2.07 20.51 -20.48
C GLY A 679 1.64 21.92 -20.92
N THR A 680 2.60 22.76 -21.32
CA THR A 680 2.30 24.15 -21.73
C THR A 680 1.63 24.20 -23.10
N PHE A 681 0.62 25.05 -23.29
CA PHE A 681 -0.02 25.24 -24.61
C PHE A 681 0.92 25.79 -25.69
N THR A 682 1.98 26.48 -25.27
CA THR A 682 2.87 27.25 -26.15
C THR A 682 4.07 26.47 -26.67
N ARG A 683 4.29 25.23 -26.20
CA ARG A 683 5.43 24.39 -26.59
C ARG A 683 5.05 22.92 -26.55
N ARG A 684 5.75 22.10 -27.35
CA ARG A 684 5.67 20.64 -27.28
C ARG A 684 5.96 20.19 -25.83
N PRO A 685 5.18 19.27 -25.26
CA PRO A 685 5.46 18.77 -23.92
C PRO A 685 6.83 18.12 -23.91
N VAL A 686 7.64 18.41 -22.88
CA VAL A 686 8.92 17.74 -22.68
C VAL A 686 8.63 16.33 -22.20
N TYR A 687 9.11 15.33 -22.93
CA TYR A 687 8.97 13.93 -22.56
C TYR A 687 10.35 13.31 -22.25
N PRO A 688 10.49 12.63 -21.10
CA PRO A 688 9.53 12.56 -20.01
C PRO A 688 9.38 13.95 -19.31
N PRO A 689 8.20 14.28 -18.73
CA PRO A 689 7.95 15.58 -18.05
C PRO A 689 8.80 15.76 -16.78
N THR A 690 8.36 16.55 -15.80
CA THR A 690 8.87 16.46 -14.42
C THR A 690 8.31 15.23 -13.69
N CYS A 691 8.76 14.93 -12.48
CA CYS A 691 8.19 13.83 -11.68
C CYS A 691 6.68 14.02 -11.45
N PHE A 692 5.91 12.97 -11.67
CA PHE A 692 4.46 12.97 -11.50
C PHE A 692 4.04 13.31 -10.06
N HIS A 693 4.58 12.61 -9.07
CA HIS A 693 4.24 12.84 -7.66
C HIS A 693 4.52 14.29 -7.23
N ALA A 694 5.72 14.78 -7.55
CA ALA A 694 6.12 16.16 -7.24
C ALA A 694 5.19 17.17 -7.92
N ALA A 695 4.85 16.97 -9.20
CA ALA A 695 3.96 17.87 -9.92
C ALA A 695 2.55 17.92 -9.31
N ILE A 696 1.96 16.76 -8.98
CA ILE A 696 0.61 16.68 -8.39
C ILE A 696 0.59 17.24 -6.95
N LEU A 697 1.66 17.02 -6.18
CA LEU A 697 1.81 17.61 -4.84
C LEU A 697 2.14 19.11 -4.89
N GLY A 698 2.71 19.61 -5.98
CA GLY A 698 3.17 20.99 -6.11
C GLY A 698 4.57 21.22 -5.52
N HIS A 699 5.37 20.16 -5.44
CA HIS A 699 6.75 20.19 -4.96
C HIS A 699 7.73 20.32 -6.13
N ASN A 700 8.93 20.82 -5.85
CA ASN A 700 9.97 20.96 -6.86
C ASN A 700 10.71 19.63 -7.03
N SER A 701 10.57 18.99 -8.20
CA SER A 701 11.38 17.80 -8.54
C SER A 701 12.66 18.15 -9.29
N GLY A 702 12.92 19.42 -9.62
CA GLY A 702 13.97 19.81 -10.57
C GLY A 702 13.47 19.86 -12.01
N SER A 703 14.38 20.11 -12.94
CA SER A 703 14.08 20.14 -14.37
C SER A 703 13.74 18.73 -14.88
N GLY A 704 12.62 18.60 -15.60
CA GLY A 704 12.26 17.38 -16.32
C GLY A 704 13.18 17.11 -17.53
N GLY A 705 12.84 16.11 -18.35
CA GLY A 705 13.62 15.69 -19.51
C GLY A 705 14.29 14.33 -19.36
N SER A 706 15.04 13.92 -20.39
CA SER A 706 15.68 12.60 -20.49
C SER A 706 16.67 12.28 -19.37
N ASN A 707 17.30 13.30 -18.80
CA ASN A 707 18.32 13.15 -17.74
C ASN A 707 17.70 13.07 -16.33
N HIS A 708 16.38 13.29 -16.21
CA HIS A 708 15.69 13.23 -14.92
C HIS A 708 15.37 11.77 -14.56
N ALA A 709 16.23 11.19 -13.72
CA ALA A 709 16.15 9.83 -13.21
C ALA A 709 15.63 9.79 -11.76
N GLN A 710 15.28 8.59 -11.27
CA GLN A 710 14.76 8.39 -9.91
C GLN A 710 15.74 8.88 -8.84
N VAL A 711 17.04 8.54 -8.97
CA VAL A 711 18.08 8.97 -8.02
C VAL A 711 18.17 10.49 -7.86
N ASN A 712 17.78 11.25 -8.87
CA ASN A 712 17.81 12.72 -8.88
C ASN A 712 16.49 13.35 -8.39
N CYS A 713 15.45 12.55 -8.16
CA CYS A 713 14.15 13.06 -7.75
C CYS A 713 14.05 13.19 -6.22
N LYS A 714 14.27 14.41 -5.72
CA LYS A 714 14.19 14.72 -4.28
C LYS A 714 12.88 14.25 -3.63
N GLU A 715 11.77 14.37 -4.34
CA GLU A 715 10.45 13.99 -3.81
C GLU A 715 10.29 12.48 -3.69
N CYS A 716 10.63 11.73 -4.73
CA CYS A 716 10.46 10.28 -4.72
C CYS A 716 11.44 9.58 -3.78
N ASN A 717 12.67 10.09 -3.67
CA ASN A 717 13.64 9.62 -2.67
C ASN A 717 13.13 9.87 -1.25
N LYS A 718 12.54 11.04 -0.98
CA LYS A 718 11.95 11.36 0.32
C LYS A 718 10.73 10.48 0.65
N LEU A 719 9.91 10.18 -0.35
CA LEU A 719 8.71 9.34 -0.18
C LEU A 719 9.04 7.84 -0.18
N GLY A 720 10.27 7.43 -0.49
CA GLY A 720 10.64 6.02 -0.65
C GLY A 720 9.81 5.32 -1.72
N THR A 721 9.45 6.01 -2.82
CA THR A 721 8.58 5.47 -3.88
C THR A 721 9.29 5.46 -5.22
N VAL A 722 8.82 4.61 -6.15
CA VAL A 722 9.21 4.67 -7.56
C VAL A 722 8.92 6.04 -8.16
N CYS A 723 9.86 6.54 -8.96
CA CYS A 723 9.68 7.83 -9.63
C CYS A 723 8.95 7.63 -10.96
N LEU A 724 7.83 8.35 -11.10
CA LEU A 724 6.89 8.13 -12.19
C LEU A 724 6.76 9.35 -13.10
N TRP A 725 6.22 9.12 -14.28
CA TRP A 725 5.69 10.14 -15.17
C TRP A 725 4.45 9.62 -15.90
N ALA A 726 3.61 10.54 -16.36
CA ALA A 726 2.36 10.22 -17.04
C ALA A 726 2.23 10.96 -18.38
N LYS A 727 1.49 10.37 -19.31
CA LYS A 727 1.03 10.99 -20.56
C LYS A 727 -0.42 10.60 -20.83
N PHE A 728 -1.12 11.34 -21.69
CA PHE A 728 -2.42 10.89 -22.20
C PHE A 728 -2.25 9.60 -23.01
N HIS A 729 -3.26 8.73 -22.95
CA HIS A 729 -3.36 7.65 -23.92
C HIS A 729 -3.45 8.25 -25.35
N PRO A 730 -2.77 7.68 -26.36
CA PRO A 730 -2.76 8.25 -27.73
C PRO A 730 -4.16 8.40 -28.34
N ASP A 731 -5.14 7.61 -27.88
CA ASP A 731 -6.52 7.64 -28.37
C ASP A 731 -7.48 8.46 -27.49
N VAL A 732 -6.96 9.11 -26.43
CA VAL A 732 -7.75 9.94 -25.53
C VAL A 732 -7.59 11.40 -25.90
N HIS A 733 -8.70 12.10 -26.09
CA HIS A 733 -8.68 13.52 -26.39
C HIS A 733 -8.33 14.33 -25.13
N THR A 734 -7.42 15.30 -25.24
CA THR A 734 -6.94 16.10 -24.09
C THR A 734 -7.98 17.07 -23.54
N GLY A 735 -9.12 17.22 -24.22
CA GLY A 735 -10.11 18.27 -23.98
C GLY A 735 -9.73 19.63 -24.60
N TYR A 736 -8.53 19.75 -25.15
CA TYR A 736 -8.07 20.92 -25.89
C TYR A 736 -7.84 20.54 -27.35
N GLY A 737 -7.84 21.53 -28.25
CA GLY A 737 -7.58 21.29 -29.67
C GLY A 737 -6.27 20.56 -29.92
N ASN A 738 -6.19 19.89 -31.07
CA ASN A 738 -4.97 19.18 -31.49
C ASN A 738 -3.77 20.13 -31.48
N ARG A 739 -2.63 19.61 -31.03
CA ARG A 739 -1.35 20.31 -31.20
C ARG A 739 -0.99 20.31 -32.68
N ASP A 740 -0.50 21.43 -33.17
CA ASP A 740 0.06 21.56 -34.52
C ASP A 740 1.37 20.76 -34.65
N ASP A 741 1.97 20.79 -35.85
CA ASP A 741 3.23 20.08 -36.14
C ASP A 741 4.40 20.53 -35.23
N ASN A 742 4.35 21.77 -34.74
CA ASN A 742 5.31 22.32 -33.77
C ASN A 742 5.05 21.83 -32.33
N GLY A 743 4.01 21.02 -32.12
CA GLY A 743 3.56 20.56 -30.83
C GLY A 743 2.94 21.67 -30.00
N VAL A 744 2.42 22.74 -30.61
CA VAL A 744 1.78 23.88 -29.95
C VAL A 744 0.27 23.76 -30.11
N VAL A 745 -0.52 24.05 -29.08
CA VAL A 745 -1.99 24.18 -29.26
C VAL A 745 -2.22 25.57 -29.87
N PRO A 746 -2.78 25.68 -31.10
CA PRO A 746 -2.95 26.96 -31.79
C PRO A 746 -3.68 28.00 -30.92
N SER A 747 -3.22 29.24 -30.95
CA SER A 747 -3.89 30.33 -30.22
C SER A 747 -5.25 30.61 -30.88
N GLY A 748 -6.35 30.43 -30.15
CA GLY A 748 -7.71 30.63 -30.67
C GLY A 748 -8.77 29.94 -29.83
N GLU A 749 -9.95 29.72 -30.40
CA GLU A 749 -11.03 28.93 -29.78
C GLU A 749 -10.60 27.50 -29.44
N ASP A 750 -9.58 26.97 -30.13
CA ASP A 750 -9.01 25.64 -29.91
C ASP A 750 -8.31 25.48 -28.55
N ARG A 751 -7.89 26.58 -27.90
CA ARG A 751 -7.38 26.56 -26.52
C ARG A 751 -8.48 26.56 -25.47
N ARG A 752 -9.75 26.75 -25.86
CA ARG A 752 -10.85 26.61 -24.90
C ARG A 752 -11.00 25.13 -24.58
N TYR A 753 -10.98 24.84 -23.29
CA TYR A 753 -11.30 23.51 -22.81
C TYR A 753 -12.71 23.14 -23.25
N LYS A 754 -12.83 22.06 -24.02
CA LYS A 754 -14.09 21.47 -24.45
C LYS A 754 -14.36 20.27 -23.53
N PRO A 755 -15.17 20.44 -22.46
CA PRO A 755 -15.49 19.35 -21.55
C PRO A 755 -16.04 18.12 -22.30
N ASP A 756 -16.81 18.39 -23.35
CA ASP A 756 -17.58 17.41 -24.12
C ASP A 756 -16.77 16.71 -25.23
N ALA A 757 -15.47 17.00 -25.34
CA ALA A 757 -14.59 16.34 -26.31
C ALA A 757 -14.29 14.90 -25.85
N GLU A 758 -15.19 13.98 -26.22
CA GLU A 758 -15.04 12.53 -26.03
C GLU A 758 -14.27 11.86 -27.17
N PRO A 759 -13.62 10.71 -26.93
CA PRO A 759 -13.56 9.99 -25.66
C PRO A 759 -12.51 10.55 -24.69
N ARG A 760 -12.91 10.73 -23.42
CA ARG A 760 -12.00 11.06 -22.31
C ARG A 760 -11.37 9.83 -21.67
N THR A 761 -12.04 8.70 -21.79
CA THR A 761 -11.58 7.38 -21.40
C THR A 761 -11.77 6.46 -22.59
N ILE A 762 -10.88 5.50 -22.76
CA ILE A 762 -11.06 4.40 -23.71
C ILE A 762 -11.10 3.10 -22.94
N ASN A 763 -11.79 2.10 -23.48
CA ASN A 763 -11.81 0.77 -22.87
C ASN A 763 -10.64 -0.06 -23.43
N VAL A 764 -9.68 -0.42 -22.57
CA VAL A 764 -8.57 -1.33 -22.90
C VAL A 764 -8.63 -2.51 -21.94
N ALA A 765 -8.81 -3.72 -22.49
CA ALA A 765 -8.93 -4.96 -21.72
C ALA A 765 -10.02 -4.93 -20.62
N GLY A 766 -11.13 -4.22 -20.86
CA GLY A 766 -12.24 -4.10 -19.91
C GLY A 766 -12.11 -2.94 -18.91
N GLN A 767 -11.01 -2.18 -18.96
CA GLN A 767 -10.74 -1.06 -18.06
C GLN A 767 -10.84 0.28 -18.79
N GLU A 768 -11.55 1.25 -18.20
CA GLU A 768 -11.61 2.62 -18.71
C GLU A 768 -10.31 3.37 -18.36
N ILE A 769 -9.43 3.52 -19.34
CA ILE A 769 -8.14 4.20 -19.18
C ILE A 769 -8.17 5.58 -19.83
N ARG A 770 -7.47 6.52 -19.19
CA ARG A 770 -7.32 7.91 -19.62
C ARG A 770 -5.87 8.29 -19.83
N TRP A 771 -5.03 7.88 -18.88
CA TRP A 771 -3.61 8.20 -18.86
C TRP A 771 -2.78 6.92 -18.88
N ILE A 772 -1.53 7.05 -19.34
CA ILE A 772 -0.52 6.02 -19.25
C ILE A 772 0.47 6.46 -18.18
N LEU A 773 0.70 5.60 -17.20
CA LEU A 773 1.73 5.78 -16.19
C LEU A 773 2.98 5.00 -16.63
N LYS A 774 4.14 5.64 -16.57
CA LYS A 774 5.44 5.04 -16.88
C LYS A 774 6.41 5.25 -15.73
N ARG A 775 7.30 4.27 -15.54
CA ARG A 775 8.43 4.39 -14.63
C ARG A 775 9.49 5.30 -15.26
N ARG A 776 10.25 6.00 -14.42
CA ARG A 776 11.49 6.64 -14.84
C ARG A 776 12.65 5.67 -14.72
N LYS A 777 13.67 5.91 -15.53
CA LYS A 777 14.99 5.32 -15.36
C LYS A 777 15.47 5.52 -13.93
N GLU A 778 16.05 4.47 -13.36
CA GLU A 778 16.61 4.52 -12.02
C GLU A 778 17.79 5.50 -11.96
N THR A 779 18.71 5.37 -12.91
CA THR A 779 19.86 6.26 -13.13
C THR A 779 19.81 6.88 -14.54
N PRO A 780 20.46 8.04 -14.77
CA PRO A 780 20.48 8.64 -16.10
C PRO A 780 21.09 7.74 -17.19
N ALA A 781 21.98 6.82 -16.81
CA ALA A 781 22.65 5.89 -17.70
C ALA A 781 21.83 4.63 -18.04
N ALA A 782 20.73 4.35 -17.32
CA ALA A 782 19.92 3.17 -17.61
C ALA A 782 19.27 3.25 -19.01
N SER A 783 19.08 2.09 -19.65
CA SER A 783 18.33 2.03 -20.92
C SER A 783 16.88 2.47 -20.72
N ASP A 784 16.26 3.01 -21.77
CA ASP A 784 14.81 3.23 -21.76
C ASP A 784 14.09 1.88 -21.64
N GLU A 785 13.09 1.79 -20.77
CA GLU A 785 12.23 0.60 -20.69
C GLU A 785 11.62 0.31 -22.07
N THR A 786 11.64 -0.97 -22.45
CA THR A 786 11.14 -1.42 -23.75
C THR A 786 9.68 -1.01 -23.95
N ALA A 787 9.38 -0.56 -25.16
CA ALA A 787 8.05 -0.13 -25.51
C ALA A 787 7.07 -1.32 -25.41
N ARG A 788 5.92 -1.11 -24.77
CA ARG A 788 5.01 -2.20 -24.40
C ARG A 788 3.79 -2.19 -25.30
N ASP A 789 3.43 -3.36 -25.85
CA ASP A 789 2.21 -3.50 -26.62
C ASP A 789 0.98 -3.52 -25.69
N LEU A 790 0.16 -2.48 -25.78
CA LEU A 790 -1.12 -2.34 -25.10
C LEU A 790 -2.25 -2.48 -26.12
N GLY A 791 -2.64 -3.73 -26.42
CA GLY A 791 -3.79 -4.02 -27.30
C GLY A 791 -3.55 -3.73 -28.78
N GLY A 792 -2.32 -3.96 -29.26
CA GLY A 792 -1.90 -3.71 -30.65
C GLY A 792 -1.24 -2.33 -30.85
N LYS A 793 -1.01 -1.58 -29.77
CA LYS A 793 -0.32 -0.28 -29.81
C LYS A 793 0.88 -0.30 -28.87
N VAL A 794 2.06 -0.11 -29.45
CA VAL A 794 3.32 0.01 -28.72
C VAL A 794 3.39 1.37 -28.03
N VAL A 795 3.40 1.38 -26.70
CA VAL A 795 3.26 2.58 -25.85
C VAL A 795 4.54 3.02 -25.18
#